data_AF-A0A7C6NJ27-F1
#
_entry.id   AF-A0A7C6NJ27-F1
#
_cell.length_a   1.000
_cell.length_b   1.000
_cell.length_c   1.000
_cell.angle_alpha   90.00
_cell.angle_beta   90.00
_cell.angle_gamma   90.00
#
_symmetry.space_group_name_H-M   'P 1'
#
loop_
_entity.id
_entity.type
_entity.pdbx_description
1 polymer ?
#
loop_
_entity_poly.entity_id
_entity_poly.type
_entity_poly.pdbx_seq_one_letter_code
_entity_poly.pdbx_strand_id
1 'polypeptide(L)'
;MLREFDLAAVQVTDPYYVNAFEKVTQYLLSLDPDRLLAAFGAVSEGKDPLTEESLNLYGGWEGGWCLLRGHTMGHYLTALAQAYGQTRDCRQDLNKLIAERINYTVSQLKSYQDRSPGGYLFASPESHFDVVEGKSTGNQWVPWYTMHKLIAGLVNVYKYTSNQEALEVAARLGDWAYERTSRWDKELQKRVLNVEYGGIGDVLYELYKYTNKAEHLAAARKFDEDDLFAAILEGEQVLVNKHANTQIPKFVGALNSYLVTGEEFYYQAARAFWEMVTRDHTYVTGGNSQAEHFGQPGLLDATRDNLNNETCNAYNMLLLTRGLFQLTGDVRYADFYERAFINEIMASLNPETGMTTYFKPMGTGYFKAFGTPTESFWCCTGTGMENFTKLNDSIYFYRDNELYVNLYLSSKLNWQEKGLLLSQESHIPETDKVVFTVETGPGEKLTLNFRVPEWLAGDQEMTVAINGERYSAENINGYLAVSRDWQDGDQVELHLPLEVQVSGLPDNKNIFAFTYGPVVLCTTFGSEEMVIEPHWASVKATIPYGMDFKDYIVIQDDTVDNWLANIKNNLVKKPGKLEFSLRGTDEDENFIFKPYYLEYKERYGIYFYLLTPASPALKEILEARARARRLVEATIDVVQIINDQYEVAHNLRGNSSGSYHAGYNFRQAYGEADGEGWFSYDLAVNPEEDNYLCLKYYSGDAGREFNIYIDDQLFVEERIQARTPGGFYDVQYKIPAEWIKDKKKITLKFANRGPGYAGRIFDKVMLVRDPEAIES
;
A
#
# COMPACT_ATOMS: atom_id res chain seq x y z
N MET A 1 8.34 -27.95 10.68
CA MET A 1 7.98 -26.52 10.54
C MET A 1 7.71 -25.92 11.91
N LEU A 2 7.96 -24.62 12.08
CA LEU A 2 7.43 -23.85 13.20
C LEU A 2 5.90 -23.75 13.09
N ARG A 3 5.22 -23.78 14.23
CA ARG A 3 3.77 -23.69 14.34
C ARG A 3 3.35 -22.33 14.90
N GLU A 4 2.22 -21.84 14.43
CA GLU A 4 1.56 -20.65 14.95
C GLU A 4 0.71 -20.97 16.18
N PHE A 5 0.53 -19.98 17.05
CA PHE A 5 -0.45 -20.03 18.13
C PHE A 5 -1.85 -19.63 17.62
N ASP A 6 -2.88 -20.13 18.28
CA ASP A 6 -4.24 -19.59 18.14
C ASP A 6 -4.23 -18.11 18.58
N LEU A 7 -5.00 -17.24 17.89
CA LEU A 7 -5.06 -15.81 18.19
C LEU A 7 -5.54 -15.52 19.61
N ALA A 8 -6.30 -16.41 20.26
CA ALA A 8 -6.74 -16.23 21.65
C ALA A 8 -5.60 -16.49 22.65
N ALA A 9 -4.56 -17.25 22.26
CA ALA A 9 -3.45 -17.59 23.13
C ALA A 9 -2.48 -16.41 23.33
N VAL A 10 -2.51 -15.40 22.47
CA VAL A 10 -1.60 -14.25 22.53
C VAL A 10 -2.38 -12.95 22.67
N GLN A 11 -2.28 -12.29 23.81
CA GLN A 11 -2.90 -10.99 24.04
C GLN A 11 -1.86 -9.87 23.90
N VAL A 12 -2.04 -8.95 22.96
CA VAL A 12 -1.23 -7.73 22.89
C VAL A 12 -1.66 -6.77 24.01
N THR A 13 -0.70 -6.20 24.73
CA THR A 13 -0.92 -5.27 25.84
C THR A 13 -0.33 -3.88 25.58
N ASP A 14 0.40 -3.70 24.47
CA ASP A 14 0.88 -2.39 24.04
C ASP A 14 -0.30 -1.43 23.75
N PRO A 15 -0.35 -0.24 24.40
CA PRO A 15 -1.47 0.67 24.24
C PRO A 15 -1.73 1.13 22.80
N TYR A 16 -0.70 1.32 21.99
CA TYR A 16 -0.85 1.80 20.61
C TYR A 16 -1.47 0.72 19.72
N TYR A 17 -1.00 -0.53 19.86
CA TYR A 17 -1.53 -1.67 19.11
C TYR A 17 -2.92 -2.08 19.59
N VAL A 18 -3.20 -2.00 20.90
CA VAL A 18 -4.55 -2.19 21.45
C VAL A 18 -5.52 -1.15 20.87
N ASN A 19 -5.13 0.13 20.83
CA ASN A 19 -5.96 1.17 20.22
C ASN A 19 -6.19 0.88 18.72
N ALA A 20 -5.17 0.46 17.98
CA ALA A 20 -5.30 0.11 16.56
C ALA A 20 -6.35 -1.00 16.34
N PHE A 21 -6.26 -2.09 17.11
CA PHE A 21 -7.24 -3.17 17.10
C PHE A 21 -8.65 -2.66 17.43
N GLU A 22 -8.79 -1.85 18.48
CA GLU A 22 -10.08 -1.33 18.92
C GLU A 22 -10.74 -0.43 17.87
N LYS A 23 -9.98 0.46 17.24
CA LYS A 23 -10.49 1.38 16.21
C LYS A 23 -10.98 0.64 14.97
N VAL A 24 -10.21 -0.34 14.49
CA VAL A 24 -10.63 -1.14 13.34
C VAL A 24 -11.82 -2.04 13.68
N THR A 25 -11.85 -2.62 14.88
CA THR A 25 -13.00 -3.43 15.30
C THR A 25 -14.27 -2.59 15.46
N GLN A 26 -14.16 -1.36 15.97
CA GLN A 26 -15.27 -0.41 16.01
C GLN A 26 -15.78 -0.08 14.60
N TYR A 27 -14.87 0.16 13.65
CA TYR A 27 -15.22 0.37 12.26
C TYR A 27 -15.97 -0.83 11.67
N LEU A 28 -15.46 -2.06 11.83
CA LEU A 28 -16.12 -3.28 11.35
C LEU A 28 -17.56 -3.42 11.87
N LEU A 29 -17.78 -3.13 13.15
CA LEU A 29 -19.09 -3.26 13.78
C LEU A 29 -20.06 -2.12 13.40
N SER A 30 -19.53 -0.96 13.00
CA SER A 30 -20.30 0.18 12.50
C SER A 30 -20.85 -0.02 11.09
N LEU A 31 -20.27 -0.93 10.30
CA LEU A 31 -20.78 -1.24 8.98
C LEU A 31 -22.14 -1.94 9.10
N ASP A 32 -23.04 -1.64 8.18
CA ASP A 32 -24.32 -2.30 8.02
C ASP A 32 -24.12 -3.54 7.13
N PRO A 33 -24.28 -4.76 7.67
CA PRO A 33 -24.08 -5.97 6.89
C PRO A 33 -25.09 -6.09 5.74
N ASP A 34 -26.29 -5.53 5.86
CA ASP A 34 -27.32 -5.63 4.83
C ASP A 34 -26.93 -4.86 3.56
N ARG A 35 -26.20 -3.75 3.70
CA ARG A 35 -25.65 -3.01 2.55
C ARG A 35 -24.58 -3.80 1.80
N LEU A 36 -23.75 -4.57 2.52
CA LEU A 36 -22.77 -5.48 1.90
C LEU A 36 -23.46 -6.71 1.28
N LEU A 37 -24.56 -7.18 1.86
CA LEU A 37 -25.33 -8.34 1.39
C LEU A 37 -26.27 -8.02 0.22
N ALA A 38 -26.69 -6.76 0.06
CA ALA A 38 -27.76 -6.35 -0.85
C ALA A 38 -27.57 -6.87 -2.29
N ALA A 39 -26.35 -6.77 -2.83
CA ALA A 39 -26.06 -7.23 -4.18
C ALA A 39 -26.03 -8.75 -4.32
N PHE A 40 -25.54 -9.49 -3.32
CA PHE A 40 -25.63 -10.95 -3.31
C PHE A 40 -27.09 -11.40 -3.32
N GLY A 41 -27.94 -10.71 -2.55
CA GLY A 41 -29.39 -10.92 -2.53
C GLY A 41 -30.01 -10.71 -3.91
N ALA A 42 -29.72 -9.57 -4.55
CA ALA A 42 -30.22 -9.26 -5.89
C ALA A 42 -29.81 -10.29 -6.94
N VAL A 43 -28.53 -10.71 -6.94
CA VAL A 43 -28.04 -11.74 -7.88
C VAL A 43 -28.72 -13.09 -7.64
N SER A 44 -29.00 -13.47 -6.39
CA SER A 44 -29.74 -14.70 -6.09
C SER A 44 -31.21 -14.68 -6.56
N GLU A 45 -31.74 -13.50 -6.90
CA GLU A 45 -33.05 -13.31 -7.51
C GLU A 45 -32.99 -13.17 -9.04
N GLY A 46 -31.80 -13.35 -9.64
CA GLY A 46 -31.58 -13.22 -11.08
C GLY A 46 -31.51 -11.76 -11.57
N LYS A 47 -31.31 -10.79 -10.67
CA LYS A 47 -31.15 -9.37 -11.01
C LYS A 47 -29.68 -9.02 -11.19
N ASP A 48 -29.41 -8.00 -12.02
CA ASP A 48 -28.07 -7.42 -12.17
C ASP A 48 -27.96 -6.14 -11.33
N PRO A 49 -27.15 -6.13 -10.25
CA PRO A 49 -26.94 -4.96 -9.42
C PRO A 49 -26.50 -3.69 -10.16
N LEU A 50 -25.88 -3.81 -11.35
CA LEU A 50 -25.51 -2.64 -12.18
C LEU A 50 -26.74 -1.86 -12.68
N THR A 51 -27.88 -2.52 -12.83
CA THR A 51 -29.12 -1.93 -13.36
C THR A 51 -30.17 -1.66 -12.28
N GLU A 52 -29.87 -1.99 -11.03
CA GLU A 52 -30.81 -1.91 -9.91
C GLU A 52 -30.51 -0.67 -9.05
N GLU A 53 -30.99 0.50 -9.49
CA GLU A 53 -30.78 1.78 -8.80
C GLU A 53 -31.36 1.84 -7.37
N SER A 54 -32.27 0.93 -7.04
CA SER A 54 -32.94 0.88 -5.73
C SER A 54 -32.13 0.15 -4.64
N LEU A 55 -31.01 -0.48 -4.99
CA LEU A 55 -30.19 -1.19 -4.01
C LEU A 55 -29.47 -0.20 -3.07
N ASN A 56 -29.61 -0.41 -1.77
CA ASN A 56 -28.89 0.35 -0.75
C ASN A 56 -27.44 -0.16 -0.63
N LEU A 57 -26.61 0.21 -1.60
CA LEU A 57 -25.19 -0.18 -1.65
C LEU A 57 -24.30 0.83 -0.93
N TYR A 58 -23.11 0.38 -0.54
CA TYR A 58 -22.03 1.26 -0.11
C TYR A 58 -21.45 2.08 -1.28
N GLY A 59 -20.64 3.10 -0.97
CA GLY A 59 -19.94 3.88 -1.99
C GLY A 59 -18.67 3.19 -2.51
N GLY A 60 -17.85 3.93 -3.26
CA GLY A 60 -16.59 3.43 -3.80
C GLY A 60 -16.78 2.17 -4.66
N TRP A 61 -15.90 1.17 -4.49
CA TRP A 61 -15.93 -0.06 -5.28
C TRP A 61 -17.06 -1.03 -4.92
N GLU A 62 -17.80 -0.78 -3.84
CA GLU A 62 -19.05 -1.50 -3.52
C GLU A 62 -20.28 -0.83 -4.15
N GLY A 63 -20.14 0.37 -4.73
CA GLY A 63 -21.22 1.18 -5.28
C GLY A 63 -21.73 0.72 -6.65
N GLY A 64 -23.00 0.98 -6.95
CA GLY A 64 -23.78 0.37 -8.04
C GLY A 64 -23.11 0.32 -9.43
N TRP A 65 -22.20 1.24 -9.74
CA TRP A 65 -21.45 1.29 -11.00
C TRP A 65 -20.30 0.28 -11.12
N CYS A 66 -19.80 -0.26 -10.00
CA CYS A 66 -18.54 -1.00 -9.93
C CYS A 66 -18.71 -2.52 -10.04
N LEU A 67 -17.82 -3.17 -10.79
CA LEU A 67 -17.76 -4.62 -10.98
C LEU A 67 -16.90 -5.38 -9.94
N LEU A 68 -16.21 -4.66 -9.04
CA LEU A 68 -15.46 -5.27 -7.93
C LEU A 68 -16.32 -5.59 -6.71
N ARG A 69 -17.58 -5.13 -6.71
CA ARG A 69 -18.54 -5.30 -5.62
C ARG A 69 -18.55 -6.72 -5.04
N GLY A 70 -18.66 -6.81 -3.73
CA GLY A 70 -18.59 -8.06 -2.97
C GLY A 70 -17.19 -8.45 -2.54
N HIS A 71 -16.13 -7.81 -3.05
CA HIS A 71 -14.77 -8.10 -2.58
C HIS A 71 -14.60 -7.74 -1.11
N THR A 72 -15.26 -6.66 -0.66
CA THR A 72 -15.24 -6.22 0.74
C THR A 72 -15.85 -7.27 1.65
N MET A 73 -16.91 -7.98 1.22
CA MET A 73 -17.55 -9.02 2.04
C MET A 73 -16.56 -10.09 2.50
N GLY A 74 -15.67 -10.52 1.60
CA GLY A 74 -14.63 -11.50 1.91
C GLY A 74 -13.62 -11.00 2.95
N HIS A 75 -13.11 -9.78 2.76
CA HIS A 75 -12.22 -9.13 3.71
C HIS A 75 -12.89 -8.89 5.06
N TYR A 76 -14.15 -8.45 5.05
CA TYR A 76 -14.98 -8.20 6.22
C TYR A 76 -15.15 -9.45 7.07
N LEU A 77 -15.48 -10.58 6.45
CA LEU A 77 -15.59 -11.87 7.13
C LEU A 77 -14.25 -12.34 7.69
N THR A 78 -13.15 -12.17 6.94
CA THR A 78 -11.79 -12.51 7.43
C THR A 78 -11.44 -11.69 8.67
N ALA A 79 -11.64 -10.37 8.62
CA ALA A 79 -11.31 -9.47 9.72
C ALA A 79 -12.19 -9.75 10.96
N LEU A 80 -13.49 -9.97 10.79
CA LEU A 80 -14.37 -10.38 11.89
C LEU A 80 -13.95 -11.70 12.51
N ALA A 81 -13.57 -12.70 11.69
CA ALA A 81 -13.14 -14.00 12.19
C ALA A 81 -11.84 -13.91 13.00
N GLN A 82 -10.88 -13.09 12.55
CA GLN A 82 -9.64 -12.82 13.29
C GLN A 82 -9.92 -12.06 14.60
N ALA A 83 -10.77 -11.03 14.56
CA ALA A 83 -11.18 -10.28 15.75
C ALA A 83 -11.94 -11.16 16.75
N TYR A 84 -12.75 -12.12 16.27
CA TYR A 84 -13.36 -13.14 17.11
C TYR A 84 -12.28 -13.96 17.82
N GLY A 85 -11.29 -14.46 17.08
CA GLY A 85 -10.16 -15.21 17.66
C GLY A 85 -9.44 -14.43 18.76
N GLN A 86 -9.06 -13.18 18.51
CA GLN A 86 -8.36 -12.35 19.50
C GLN A 86 -9.18 -12.04 20.77
N THR A 87 -10.49 -11.89 20.64
CA THR A 87 -11.36 -11.46 21.75
C THR A 87 -11.91 -12.61 22.58
N ARG A 88 -11.78 -13.86 22.10
CA ARG A 88 -12.43 -15.06 22.64
C ARG A 88 -12.23 -15.22 24.14
N ASP A 89 -11.01 -15.04 24.61
CA ASP A 89 -10.63 -15.33 26.00
C ASP A 89 -10.45 -14.07 26.87
N CYS A 90 -10.56 -12.86 26.31
CA CYS A 90 -10.27 -11.61 27.02
C CYS A 90 -11.36 -10.52 26.95
N ARG A 91 -12.30 -10.58 25.98
CA ARG A 91 -13.33 -9.54 25.75
C ARG A 91 -14.67 -10.17 25.34
N GLN A 92 -15.32 -10.89 26.26
CA GLN A 92 -16.49 -11.73 26.00
C GLN A 92 -17.69 -11.00 25.36
N ASP A 93 -18.04 -9.79 25.81
CA ASP A 93 -19.18 -9.03 25.25
C ASP A 93 -18.93 -8.63 23.79
N LEU A 94 -17.70 -8.18 23.49
CA LEU A 94 -17.29 -7.84 22.14
C LEU A 94 -17.24 -9.08 21.25
N ASN A 95 -16.68 -10.17 21.76
CA ASN A 95 -16.62 -11.45 21.07
C ASN A 95 -18.02 -11.95 20.66
N LYS A 96 -19.00 -11.85 21.58
CA LYS A 96 -20.39 -12.22 21.32
C LYS A 96 -21.00 -11.38 20.19
N LEU A 97 -20.81 -10.07 20.21
CA LEU A 97 -21.31 -9.17 19.17
C LEU A 97 -20.70 -9.49 17.78
N ILE A 98 -19.40 -9.77 17.75
CA ILE A 98 -18.71 -10.21 16.52
C ILE A 98 -19.29 -11.55 16.04
N ALA A 99 -19.50 -12.52 16.94
CA ALA A 99 -20.08 -13.81 16.59
C ALA A 99 -21.50 -13.70 16.02
N GLU A 100 -22.35 -12.86 16.63
CA GLU A 100 -23.70 -12.57 16.11
C GLU A 100 -23.63 -11.99 14.69
N ARG A 101 -22.69 -11.07 14.44
CA ARG A 101 -22.48 -10.46 13.12
C ARG A 101 -22.01 -11.48 12.08
N ILE A 102 -21.05 -12.33 12.42
CA ILE A 102 -20.55 -13.41 11.55
C ILE A 102 -21.70 -14.36 11.21
N ASN A 103 -22.41 -14.87 12.22
CA ASN A 103 -23.47 -15.85 12.05
C ASN A 103 -24.60 -15.31 11.17
N TYR A 104 -25.03 -14.07 11.41
CA TYR A 104 -26.04 -13.41 10.57
C TYR A 104 -25.59 -13.35 9.10
N THR A 105 -24.38 -12.85 8.86
CA THR A 105 -23.85 -12.64 7.51
C THR A 105 -23.70 -13.96 6.75
N VAL A 106 -23.13 -14.99 7.40
CA VAL A 106 -22.99 -16.34 6.81
C VAL A 106 -24.34 -16.98 6.53
N SER A 107 -25.31 -16.87 7.45
CA SER A 107 -26.66 -17.39 7.25
C SER A 107 -27.35 -16.75 6.05
N GLN A 108 -27.20 -15.42 5.87
CA GLN A 108 -27.75 -14.72 4.72
C GLN A 108 -27.09 -15.17 3.42
N LEU A 109 -25.75 -15.20 3.36
CA LEU A 109 -25.01 -15.70 2.19
C LEU A 109 -25.40 -17.13 1.83
N LYS A 110 -25.55 -18.02 2.82
CA LYS A 110 -26.04 -19.38 2.61
C LYS A 110 -27.44 -19.39 2.00
N SER A 111 -28.37 -18.61 2.53
CA SER A 111 -29.73 -18.53 1.98
C SER A 111 -29.78 -18.02 0.53
N TYR A 112 -28.80 -17.21 0.13
CA TYR A 112 -28.68 -16.70 -1.24
C TYR A 112 -28.09 -17.77 -2.17
N GLN A 113 -27.08 -18.50 -1.70
CA GLN A 113 -26.48 -19.63 -2.42
C GLN A 113 -27.47 -20.82 -2.55
N ASP A 114 -28.34 -21.04 -1.58
CA ASP A 114 -29.37 -22.10 -1.61
C ASP A 114 -30.43 -21.85 -2.70
N ARG A 115 -30.66 -20.58 -3.07
CA ARG A 115 -31.55 -20.18 -4.17
C ARG A 115 -30.87 -20.18 -5.54
N SER A 116 -29.54 -20.16 -5.56
CA SER A 116 -28.75 -20.00 -6.79
C SER A 116 -28.43 -21.37 -7.43
N PRO A 117 -28.64 -21.53 -8.76
CA PRO A 117 -28.26 -22.75 -9.46
C PRO A 117 -26.76 -23.07 -9.29
N GLY A 118 -26.43 -24.36 -9.15
CA GLY A 118 -25.03 -24.82 -9.19
C GLY A 118 -24.13 -24.35 -8.04
N GLY A 119 -24.69 -23.75 -6.98
CA GLY A 119 -23.89 -23.27 -5.83
C GLY A 119 -23.21 -21.92 -6.04
N TYR A 120 -23.58 -21.18 -7.09
CA TYR A 120 -23.07 -19.83 -7.34
C TYR A 120 -23.44 -18.87 -6.19
N LEU A 121 -22.47 -18.07 -5.76
CA LEU A 121 -22.68 -16.98 -4.80
C LEU A 121 -21.69 -15.87 -5.11
N PHE A 122 -22.20 -14.72 -5.55
CA PHE A 122 -21.39 -13.57 -5.92
C PHE A 122 -22.26 -12.31 -5.92
N ALA A 123 -21.63 -11.13 -5.85
CA ALA A 123 -22.32 -9.85 -5.88
C ALA A 123 -22.45 -9.27 -7.30
N SER A 124 -22.21 -10.08 -8.33
CA SER A 124 -22.45 -9.78 -9.75
C SER A 124 -22.91 -11.05 -10.50
N PRO A 125 -23.58 -10.92 -11.66
CA PRO A 125 -24.00 -12.09 -12.45
C PRO A 125 -22.82 -12.95 -12.95
N GLU A 126 -23.05 -14.25 -13.13
CA GLU A 126 -22.01 -15.22 -13.56
C GLU A 126 -21.40 -14.88 -14.93
N SER A 127 -22.13 -14.14 -15.77
CA SER A 127 -21.65 -13.62 -17.05
C SER A 127 -20.34 -12.82 -16.95
N HIS A 128 -20.06 -12.24 -15.78
CA HIS A 128 -18.81 -11.52 -15.50
C HIS A 128 -17.58 -12.41 -15.68
N PHE A 129 -17.69 -13.66 -15.24
CA PHE A 129 -16.64 -14.63 -15.46
C PHE A 129 -16.68 -15.24 -16.88
N ASP A 130 -17.83 -15.26 -17.56
CA ASP A 130 -17.94 -15.72 -18.95
C ASP A 130 -17.21 -14.77 -19.92
N VAL A 131 -17.20 -13.47 -19.62
CA VAL A 131 -16.43 -12.46 -20.38
C VAL A 131 -14.93 -12.75 -20.30
N VAL A 132 -14.41 -13.04 -19.10
CA VAL A 132 -12.99 -13.42 -18.89
C VAL A 132 -12.66 -14.67 -19.69
N GLU A 133 -13.55 -15.67 -19.67
CA GLU A 133 -13.40 -16.91 -20.44
C GLU A 133 -13.65 -16.77 -21.95
N GLY A 134 -14.05 -15.58 -22.44
CA GLY A 134 -14.34 -15.35 -23.86
C GLY A 134 -15.63 -16.02 -24.35
N LYS A 135 -16.50 -16.47 -23.43
CA LYS A 135 -17.82 -17.06 -23.72
C LYS A 135 -18.91 -16.01 -23.90
N SER A 136 -18.67 -14.79 -23.42
CA SER A 136 -19.58 -13.65 -23.55
C SER A 136 -18.81 -12.37 -23.89
N THR A 137 -19.54 -11.34 -24.30
CA THR A 137 -19.02 -9.98 -24.53
C THR A 137 -19.54 -9.05 -23.44
N GLY A 138 -18.71 -8.13 -22.97
CA GLY A 138 -19.11 -7.17 -21.93
C GLY A 138 -17.91 -6.64 -21.16
N ASN A 139 -18.18 -5.91 -20.09
CA ASN A 139 -17.15 -5.42 -19.19
C ASN A 139 -16.85 -6.45 -18.11
N GLN A 140 -15.59 -6.49 -17.67
CA GLN A 140 -15.16 -7.28 -16.54
C GLN A 140 -14.20 -6.48 -15.65
N TRP A 141 -14.11 -6.87 -14.38
CA TRP A 141 -13.12 -6.35 -13.45
C TRP A 141 -12.78 -7.43 -12.43
N VAL A 142 -11.76 -8.22 -12.76
CA VAL A 142 -11.07 -9.20 -11.90
C VAL A 142 -12.00 -10.11 -11.06
N PRO A 143 -12.99 -10.79 -11.67
CA PRO A 143 -13.98 -11.59 -10.94
C PRO A 143 -13.38 -12.70 -10.06
N TRP A 144 -12.26 -13.31 -10.50
CA TRP A 144 -11.57 -14.34 -9.72
C TRP A 144 -10.87 -13.77 -8.48
N TYR A 145 -10.40 -12.51 -8.50
CA TYR A 145 -9.89 -11.83 -7.31
C TYR A 145 -10.99 -11.65 -6.26
N THR A 146 -12.18 -11.25 -6.69
CA THR A 146 -13.34 -11.04 -5.80
C THR A 146 -13.82 -12.39 -5.25
N MET A 147 -13.87 -13.43 -6.08
CA MET A 147 -14.21 -14.80 -5.63
C MET A 147 -13.21 -15.31 -4.59
N HIS A 148 -11.91 -15.05 -4.82
CA HIS A 148 -10.86 -15.35 -3.85
C HIS A 148 -11.18 -14.75 -2.48
N LYS A 149 -11.51 -13.45 -2.42
CA LYS A 149 -11.81 -12.81 -1.12
C LYS A 149 -13.00 -13.47 -0.43
N LEU A 150 -14.07 -13.76 -1.17
CA LEU A 150 -15.26 -14.38 -0.60
C LEU A 150 -14.95 -15.76 0.00
N ILE A 151 -14.26 -16.63 -0.76
CA ILE A 151 -13.87 -17.95 -0.25
C ILE A 151 -12.92 -17.80 0.94
N ALA A 152 -11.97 -16.87 0.89
CA ALA A 152 -11.02 -16.63 1.97
C ALA A 152 -11.72 -16.20 3.26
N GLY A 153 -12.70 -15.30 3.16
CA GLY A 153 -13.56 -14.89 4.27
C GLY A 153 -14.28 -16.07 4.92
N LEU A 154 -14.92 -16.92 4.12
CA LEU A 154 -15.67 -18.08 4.63
C LEU A 154 -14.75 -19.14 5.25
N VAL A 155 -13.60 -19.42 4.63
CA VAL A 155 -12.59 -20.34 5.17
C VAL A 155 -12.02 -19.81 6.49
N ASN A 156 -11.73 -18.50 6.58
CA ASN A 156 -11.26 -17.90 7.83
C ASN A 156 -12.33 -17.91 8.92
N VAL A 157 -13.59 -17.67 8.59
CA VAL A 157 -14.70 -17.86 9.53
C VAL A 157 -14.72 -19.28 10.07
N TYR A 158 -14.62 -20.31 9.22
CA TYR A 158 -14.51 -21.69 9.69
C TYR A 158 -13.27 -21.90 10.58
N LYS A 159 -12.09 -21.47 10.12
CA LYS A 159 -10.80 -21.62 10.83
C LYS A 159 -10.87 -21.09 12.27
N TYR A 160 -11.42 -19.89 12.47
CA TYR A 160 -11.40 -19.22 13.77
C TYR A 160 -12.64 -19.45 14.64
N THR A 161 -13.77 -19.85 14.05
CA THR A 161 -15.06 -19.97 14.77
C THR A 161 -15.64 -21.39 14.77
N SER A 162 -15.09 -22.31 13.96
CA SER A 162 -15.66 -23.64 13.70
C SER A 162 -17.09 -23.62 13.12
N ASN A 163 -17.52 -22.50 12.52
CA ASN A 163 -18.83 -22.36 11.90
C ASN A 163 -18.97 -23.25 10.66
N GLN A 164 -19.78 -24.31 10.76
CA GLN A 164 -19.95 -25.32 9.72
C GLN A 164 -20.70 -24.78 8.49
N GLU A 165 -21.63 -23.83 8.66
CA GLU A 165 -22.33 -23.22 7.53
C GLU A 165 -21.35 -22.46 6.62
N ALA A 166 -20.37 -21.76 7.21
CA ALA A 166 -19.34 -21.08 6.44
C ALA A 166 -18.51 -22.06 5.59
N LEU A 167 -18.12 -23.21 6.15
CA LEU A 167 -17.43 -24.26 5.41
C LEU A 167 -18.32 -24.87 4.31
N GLU A 168 -19.61 -25.07 4.57
CA GLU A 168 -20.57 -25.57 3.58
C GLU A 168 -20.66 -24.61 2.37
N VAL A 169 -20.80 -23.31 2.63
CA VAL A 169 -20.88 -22.28 1.58
C VAL A 169 -19.58 -22.22 0.78
N ALA A 170 -18.43 -22.23 1.47
CA ALA A 170 -17.11 -22.24 0.82
C ALA A 170 -16.89 -23.51 -0.01
N ALA A 171 -17.27 -24.68 0.51
CA ALA A 171 -17.11 -25.95 -0.18
C ALA A 171 -17.94 -25.99 -1.48
N ARG A 172 -19.16 -25.44 -1.48
CA ARG A 172 -19.98 -25.32 -2.69
C ARG A 172 -19.41 -24.32 -3.70
N LEU A 173 -18.77 -23.24 -3.25
CA LEU A 173 -18.01 -22.35 -4.15
C LEU A 173 -16.78 -23.05 -4.73
N GLY A 174 -16.10 -23.91 -3.96
CA GLY A 174 -15.03 -24.78 -4.45
C GLY A 174 -15.52 -25.78 -5.51
N ASP A 175 -16.69 -26.39 -5.29
CA ASP A 175 -17.33 -27.28 -6.28
C ASP A 175 -17.68 -26.50 -7.57
N TRP A 176 -18.23 -25.29 -7.44
CA TRP A 176 -18.51 -24.40 -8.58
C TRP A 176 -17.22 -24.01 -9.33
N ALA A 177 -16.15 -23.65 -8.62
CA ALA A 177 -14.86 -23.32 -9.24
C ALA A 177 -14.28 -24.51 -10.00
N TYR A 178 -14.39 -25.73 -9.45
CA TYR A 178 -13.97 -26.95 -10.14
C TYR A 178 -14.77 -27.21 -11.42
N GLU A 179 -16.10 -27.11 -11.37
CA GLU A 179 -16.96 -27.32 -12.55
C GLU A 179 -16.60 -26.38 -13.72
N ARG A 180 -16.12 -25.19 -13.39
CA ARG A 180 -15.70 -24.19 -14.35
C ARG A 180 -14.29 -24.45 -14.89
N THR A 181 -13.33 -24.56 -13.98
CA THR A 181 -11.90 -24.68 -14.28
C THR A 181 -11.53 -26.03 -14.91
N SER A 182 -12.29 -27.10 -14.63
CA SER A 182 -12.12 -28.42 -15.25
C SER A 182 -12.32 -28.42 -16.77
N ARG A 183 -13.03 -27.42 -17.31
CA ARG A 183 -13.29 -27.24 -18.74
C ARG A 183 -12.25 -26.38 -19.45
N TRP A 184 -11.26 -25.85 -18.72
CA TRP A 184 -10.20 -25.05 -19.31
C TRP A 184 -9.16 -25.93 -19.98
N ASP A 185 -9.01 -25.75 -21.30
CA ASP A 185 -7.78 -26.11 -22.00
C ASP A 185 -6.66 -25.08 -21.71
N LYS A 186 -5.47 -25.31 -22.26
CA LYS A 186 -4.30 -24.47 -21.99
C LYS A 186 -4.48 -23.03 -22.50
N GLU A 187 -5.15 -22.83 -23.62
CA GLU A 187 -5.35 -21.49 -24.20
C GLU A 187 -6.33 -20.68 -23.35
N LEU A 188 -7.44 -21.30 -22.96
CA LEU A 188 -8.44 -20.70 -22.09
C LEU A 188 -7.86 -20.42 -20.69
N GLN A 189 -7.11 -21.36 -20.12
CA GLN A 189 -6.43 -21.15 -18.85
C GLN A 189 -5.51 -19.92 -18.93
N LYS A 190 -4.63 -19.86 -19.93
CA LYS A 190 -3.73 -18.70 -20.13
C LYS A 190 -4.51 -17.39 -20.29
N ARG A 191 -5.63 -17.42 -21.04
CA ARG A 191 -6.50 -16.24 -21.19
C ARG A 191 -7.03 -15.77 -19.84
N VAL A 192 -7.53 -16.68 -19.01
CA VAL A 192 -8.07 -16.35 -17.69
C VAL A 192 -6.98 -15.82 -16.76
N LEU A 193 -5.81 -16.48 -16.71
CA LEU A 193 -4.71 -16.11 -15.82
C LEU A 193 -4.01 -14.79 -16.20
N ASN A 194 -4.23 -14.28 -17.43
CA ASN A 194 -3.81 -12.94 -17.82
C ASN A 194 -4.67 -11.82 -17.19
N VAL A 195 -5.84 -12.15 -16.64
CA VAL A 195 -6.65 -11.24 -15.82
C VAL A 195 -6.37 -11.54 -14.36
N GLU A 196 -6.21 -10.51 -13.53
CA GLU A 196 -5.95 -10.72 -12.11
C GLU A 196 -7.02 -11.61 -11.45
N TYR A 197 -6.53 -12.55 -10.64
CA TYR A 197 -7.32 -13.54 -9.92
C TYR A 197 -7.00 -13.59 -8.41
N GLY A 198 -6.20 -12.64 -7.92
CA GLY A 198 -5.67 -12.64 -6.56
C GLY A 198 -4.99 -13.97 -6.19
N GLY A 199 -5.19 -14.46 -4.97
CA GLY A 199 -4.78 -15.78 -4.49
C GLY A 199 -5.90 -16.81 -4.55
N ILE A 200 -6.70 -16.90 -5.63
CA ILE A 200 -7.74 -17.94 -5.70
C ILE A 200 -7.14 -19.36 -5.64
N GLY A 201 -5.96 -19.57 -6.23
CA GLY A 201 -5.23 -20.84 -6.10
C GLY A 201 -4.89 -21.14 -4.63
N ASP A 202 -4.32 -20.15 -3.93
CA ASP A 202 -3.99 -20.25 -2.50
C ASP A 202 -5.21 -20.67 -1.64
N VAL A 203 -6.33 -19.95 -1.78
CA VAL A 203 -7.49 -20.24 -0.95
C VAL A 203 -8.18 -21.57 -1.29
N LEU A 204 -8.09 -22.04 -2.54
CA LEU A 204 -8.59 -23.37 -2.91
C LEU A 204 -7.71 -24.49 -2.33
N TYR A 205 -6.39 -24.27 -2.22
CA TYR A 205 -5.50 -25.16 -1.46
C TYR A 205 -5.85 -25.16 0.03
N GLU A 206 -6.10 -24.00 0.64
CA GLU A 206 -6.59 -23.92 2.03
C GLU A 206 -7.93 -24.64 2.22
N LEU A 207 -8.89 -24.42 1.32
CA LEU A 207 -10.19 -25.07 1.37
C LEU A 207 -10.05 -26.59 1.30
N TYR A 208 -9.18 -27.09 0.41
CA TYR A 208 -8.89 -28.52 0.29
C TYR A 208 -8.39 -29.13 1.62
N LYS A 209 -7.58 -28.41 2.40
CA LYS A 209 -7.10 -28.91 3.72
C LYS A 209 -8.26 -29.20 4.69
N TYR A 210 -9.38 -28.51 4.55
CA TYR A 210 -10.57 -28.71 5.40
C TYR A 210 -11.60 -29.66 4.78
N THR A 211 -11.78 -29.63 3.46
CA THR A 211 -12.82 -30.44 2.78
C THR A 211 -12.31 -31.82 2.38
N ASN A 212 -11.01 -31.96 2.15
CA ASN A 212 -10.36 -33.14 1.59
C ASN A 212 -10.99 -33.62 0.26
N LYS A 213 -11.62 -32.72 -0.50
CA LYS A 213 -12.25 -33.00 -1.80
C LYS A 213 -11.25 -32.87 -2.94
N ALA A 214 -11.07 -33.93 -3.73
CA ALA A 214 -10.12 -33.94 -4.85
C ALA A 214 -10.44 -32.88 -5.92
N GLU A 215 -11.72 -32.53 -6.07
CA GLU A 215 -12.22 -31.48 -6.95
C GLU A 215 -11.63 -30.11 -6.59
N HIS A 216 -11.51 -29.80 -5.29
CA HIS A 216 -10.98 -28.51 -4.82
C HIS A 216 -9.47 -28.42 -5.10
N LEU A 217 -8.75 -29.51 -4.88
CA LEU A 217 -7.34 -29.61 -5.26
C LEU A 217 -7.13 -29.46 -6.78
N ALA A 218 -7.97 -30.11 -7.58
CA ALA A 218 -7.91 -30.01 -9.04
C ALA A 218 -8.20 -28.59 -9.54
N ALA A 219 -9.14 -27.88 -8.89
CA ALA A 219 -9.43 -26.48 -9.18
C ALA A 219 -8.24 -25.57 -8.79
N ALA A 220 -7.63 -25.79 -7.62
CA ALA A 220 -6.47 -25.01 -7.17
C ALA A 220 -5.31 -25.06 -8.18
N ARG A 221 -4.96 -26.27 -8.65
CA ARG A 221 -3.89 -26.49 -9.64
C ARG A 221 -4.11 -25.79 -10.98
N LYS A 222 -5.34 -25.39 -11.33
CA LYS A 222 -5.61 -24.62 -12.55
C LYS A 222 -5.13 -23.17 -12.47
N PHE A 223 -4.74 -22.69 -11.29
CA PHE A 223 -4.21 -21.35 -11.07
C PHE A 223 -2.70 -21.32 -10.80
N ASP A 224 -2.02 -22.48 -10.86
CA ASP A 224 -0.55 -22.54 -10.79
C ASP A 224 0.04 -22.02 -12.11
N GLU A 225 0.87 -20.98 -12.03
CA GLU A 225 1.54 -20.35 -13.19
C GLU A 225 2.98 -20.85 -13.34
N ASP A 226 3.12 -22.14 -13.69
CA ASP A 226 4.43 -22.81 -13.78
C ASP A 226 5.44 -22.05 -14.66
N ASP A 227 5.02 -21.47 -15.79
CA ASP A 227 5.89 -20.67 -16.68
C ASP A 227 6.43 -19.41 -15.98
N LEU A 228 5.58 -18.69 -15.24
CA LEU A 228 5.99 -17.51 -14.45
C LEU A 228 6.93 -17.91 -13.31
N PHE A 229 6.61 -19.01 -12.63
CA PHE A 229 7.39 -19.52 -11.51
C PHE A 229 8.78 -19.98 -11.96
N ALA A 230 8.87 -20.67 -13.11
CA ALA A 230 10.13 -21.06 -13.72
C ALA A 230 10.98 -19.84 -14.10
N ALA A 231 10.39 -18.82 -14.75
CA ALA A 231 11.11 -17.60 -15.13
C ALA A 231 11.71 -16.88 -13.91
N ILE A 232 10.96 -16.77 -12.81
CA ILE A 232 11.47 -16.18 -11.56
C ILE A 232 12.60 -17.04 -10.96
N LEU A 233 12.47 -18.36 -10.97
CA LEU A 233 13.50 -19.27 -10.47
C LEU A 233 14.80 -19.20 -11.28
N GLU A 234 14.68 -18.95 -12.59
CA GLU A 234 15.81 -18.73 -13.50
C GLU A 234 16.42 -17.32 -13.37
N GLY A 235 15.82 -16.44 -12.54
CA GLY A 235 16.29 -15.08 -12.27
C GLY A 235 15.90 -14.07 -13.35
N GLU A 236 14.90 -14.39 -14.19
CA GLU A 236 14.43 -13.47 -15.23
C GLU A 236 13.67 -12.28 -14.62
N GLN A 237 13.89 -11.09 -15.17
CA GLN A 237 13.29 -9.84 -14.71
C GLN A 237 11.87 -9.62 -15.30
N VAL A 238 10.99 -10.60 -15.11
CA VAL A 238 9.63 -10.64 -15.69
C VAL A 238 8.59 -9.79 -14.93
N LEU A 239 8.99 -9.17 -13.82
CA LEU A 239 8.12 -8.34 -12.98
C LEU A 239 7.95 -6.91 -13.50
N VAL A 240 8.85 -6.42 -14.35
CA VAL A 240 8.83 -5.02 -14.83
C VAL A 240 7.47 -4.68 -15.47
N ASN A 241 6.86 -3.58 -15.03
CA ASN A 241 5.53 -3.10 -15.43
C ASN A 241 4.37 -4.04 -15.10
N LYS A 242 4.58 -5.07 -14.28
CA LYS A 242 3.48 -5.89 -13.74
C LYS A 242 2.88 -5.20 -12.52
N HIS A 243 1.56 -5.25 -12.39
CA HIS A 243 0.88 -4.87 -11.16
C HIS A 243 1.37 -5.76 -10.02
N ALA A 244 1.94 -5.15 -8.98
CA ALA A 244 2.67 -5.82 -7.92
C ALA A 244 1.74 -6.69 -7.07
N ASN A 245 0.64 -6.12 -6.58
CA ASN A 245 -0.35 -6.84 -5.77
C ASN A 245 -1.01 -8.01 -6.51
N THR A 246 -1.05 -8.02 -7.85
CA THR A 246 -1.52 -9.16 -8.62
C THR A 246 -0.52 -10.31 -8.61
N GLN A 247 0.79 -10.04 -8.55
CA GLN A 247 1.81 -11.11 -8.61
C GLN A 247 2.04 -11.76 -7.24
N ILE A 248 2.12 -10.97 -6.17
CA ILE A 248 2.52 -11.47 -4.84
C ILE A 248 1.62 -12.63 -4.35
N PRO A 249 0.27 -12.56 -4.43
CA PRO A 249 -0.61 -13.66 -4.01
C PRO A 249 -0.42 -14.96 -4.81
N LYS A 250 0.10 -14.89 -6.04
CA LYS A 250 0.40 -16.10 -6.83
C LYS A 250 1.51 -16.92 -6.18
N PHE A 251 2.50 -16.25 -5.60
CA PHE A 251 3.61 -16.90 -4.90
C PHE A 251 3.25 -17.32 -3.47
N VAL A 252 2.26 -16.67 -2.84
CA VAL A 252 1.59 -17.21 -1.65
C VAL A 252 0.92 -18.55 -2.02
N GLY A 253 0.19 -18.59 -3.14
CA GLY A 253 -0.42 -19.80 -3.67
C GLY A 253 0.59 -20.89 -4.04
N ALA A 254 1.74 -20.54 -4.64
CA ALA A 254 2.83 -21.48 -4.88
C ALA A 254 3.34 -22.09 -3.56
N LEU A 255 3.59 -21.27 -2.54
CA LEU A 255 4.01 -21.77 -1.25
C LEU A 255 2.97 -22.73 -0.64
N ASN A 256 1.68 -22.42 -0.78
CA ASN A 256 0.63 -23.28 -0.30
C ASN A 256 0.48 -24.59 -1.11
N SER A 257 0.69 -24.52 -2.43
CA SER A 257 0.79 -25.70 -3.30
C SER A 257 1.88 -26.63 -2.78
N TYR A 258 3.07 -26.13 -2.43
CA TYR A 258 4.12 -26.93 -1.81
C TYR A 258 3.66 -27.56 -0.47
N LEU A 259 3.00 -26.80 0.41
CA LEU A 259 2.50 -27.32 1.69
C LEU A 259 1.49 -28.47 1.52
N VAL A 260 0.72 -28.46 0.44
CA VAL A 260 -0.28 -29.49 0.15
C VAL A 260 0.29 -30.69 -0.62
N THR A 261 1.21 -30.44 -1.55
CA THR A 261 1.65 -31.44 -2.54
C THR A 261 3.05 -32.01 -2.26
N GLY A 262 3.89 -31.27 -1.54
CA GLY A 262 5.31 -31.58 -1.35
C GLY A 262 6.19 -31.31 -2.58
N GLU A 263 5.67 -30.66 -3.63
CA GLU A 263 6.42 -30.40 -4.86
C GLU A 263 7.37 -29.21 -4.67
N GLU A 264 8.66 -29.52 -4.48
CA GLU A 264 9.74 -28.57 -4.14
C GLU A 264 9.83 -27.35 -5.07
N PHE A 265 9.49 -27.53 -6.35
CA PHE A 265 9.46 -26.46 -7.36
C PHE A 265 8.72 -25.21 -6.87
N TYR A 266 7.56 -25.37 -6.24
CA TYR A 266 6.74 -24.23 -5.82
C TYR A 266 7.33 -23.48 -4.63
N TYR A 267 7.96 -24.18 -3.67
CA TYR A 267 8.70 -23.52 -2.58
C TYR A 267 9.90 -22.74 -3.12
N GLN A 268 10.64 -23.32 -4.07
CA GLN A 268 11.79 -22.67 -4.68
C GLN A 268 11.39 -21.39 -5.43
N ALA A 269 10.28 -21.42 -6.17
CA ALA A 269 9.73 -20.25 -6.84
C ALA A 269 9.28 -19.17 -5.85
N ALA A 270 8.55 -19.55 -4.79
CA ALA A 270 8.10 -18.63 -3.74
C ALA A 270 9.28 -17.95 -3.03
N ARG A 271 10.33 -18.70 -2.71
CA ARG A 271 11.56 -18.18 -2.12
C ARG A 271 12.29 -17.22 -3.07
N ALA A 272 12.50 -17.62 -4.33
CA ALA A 272 13.19 -16.81 -5.33
C ALA A 272 12.46 -15.49 -5.60
N PHE A 273 11.11 -15.53 -5.66
CA PHE A 273 10.30 -14.32 -5.78
C PHE A 273 10.49 -13.36 -4.60
N TRP A 274 10.43 -13.88 -3.37
CA TRP A 274 10.63 -13.07 -2.17
C TRP A 274 12.01 -12.40 -2.17
N GLU A 275 13.07 -13.15 -2.51
CA GLU A 275 14.43 -12.63 -2.59
C GLU A 275 14.59 -11.56 -3.68
N MET A 276 13.95 -11.74 -4.85
CA MET A 276 13.97 -10.76 -5.93
C MET A 276 13.27 -9.46 -5.52
N VAL A 277 12.04 -9.54 -5.00
CA VAL A 277 11.27 -8.35 -4.60
C VAL A 277 11.97 -7.58 -3.49
N THR A 278 12.41 -8.26 -2.43
CA THR A 278 13.04 -7.60 -1.28
C THR A 278 14.39 -6.97 -1.60
N ARG A 279 15.15 -7.53 -2.54
CA ARG A 279 16.44 -6.99 -2.99
C ARG A 279 16.27 -5.81 -3.95
N ASP A 280 15.37 -5.93 -4.93
CA ASP A 280 15.39 -5.06 -6.11
C ASP A 280 14.25 -4.04 -6.14
N HIS A 281 13.17 -4.25 -5.39
CA HIS A 281 11.93 -3.48 -5.52
C HIS A 281 11.40 -2.89 -4.21
N THR A 282 12.16 -2.98 -3.12
CA THR A 282 11.68 -2.63 -1.77
C THR A 282 12.39 -1.41 -1.19
N TYR A 283 11.60 -0.45 -0.69
CA TYR A 283 12.07 0.72 0.07
C TYR A 283 12.44 0.35 1.52
N VAL A 284 13.08 1.27 2.25
CA VAL A 284 13.54 1.08 3.65
C VAL A 284 12.41 0.69 4.60
N THR A 285 11.17 1.09 4.29
CA THR A 285 9.98 0.73 5.06
C THR A 285 9.58 -0.73 4.92
N GLY A 286 10.09 -1.45 3.92
CA GLY A 286 9.63 -2.78 3.51
C GLY A 286 8.55 -2.76 2.43
N GLY A 287 8.05 -1.58 2.05
CA GLY A 287 7.06 -1.39 0.99
C GLY A 287 7.68 -1.49 -0.41
N ASN A 288 6.83 -1.68 -1.42
CA ASN A 288 7.26 -1.75 -2.82
C ASN A 288 6.20 -1.15 -3.76
N SER A 289 6.58 -1.05 -5.04
CA SER A 289 5.81 -0.49 -6.16
C SER A 289 5.71 1.04 -6.19
N GLN A 290 5.47 1.54 -7.40
CA GLN A 290 5.04 2.91 -7.68
C GLN A 290 3.80 2.81 -8.57
N ALA A 291 2.75 3.56 -8.23
CA ALA A 291 1.44 3.49 -8.88
C ALA A 291 0.98 2.04 -9.10
N GLU A 292 1.11 1.18 -8.07
CA GLU A 292 0.73 -0.25 -8.04
C GLU A 292 1.62 -1.20 -8.85
N HIS A 293 2.64 -0.71 -9.57
CA HIS A 293 3.44 -1.52 -10.49
C HIS A 293 4.89 -1.68 -10.03
N PHE A 294 5.48 -2.83 -10.34
CA PHE A 294 6.92 -3.00 -10.23
C PHE A 294 7.63 -2.19 -11.31
N GLY A 295 8.55 -1.30 -10.90
CA GLY A 295 9.43 -0.56 -11.78
C GLY A 295 10.63 -1.39 -12.25
N GLN A 296 11.62 -0.72 -12.83
CA GLN A 296 12.92 -1.35 -13.12
C GLN A 296 13.61 -1.76 -11.80
N PRO A 297 14.26 -2.93 -11.75
CA PRO A 297 15.04 -3.37 -10.60
C PRO A 297 16.04 -2.28 -10.15
N GLY A 298 15.98 -1.90 -8.88
CA GLY A 298 16.88 -0.92 -8.27
C GLY A 298 16.63 0.55 -8.64
N LEU A 299 15.64 0.91 -9.47
CA LEU A 299 15.31 2.32 -9.76
C LEU A 299 14.26 2.88 -8.80
N LEU A 300 14.63 2.97 -7.53
CA LEU A 300 13.72 3.38 -6.46
C LEU A 300 13.71 4.90 -6.28
N ASP A 301 14.86 5.58 -6.25
CA ASP A 301 14.91 7.04 -6.10
C ASP A 301 14.23 7.76 -7.27
N ALA A 302 14.50 7.29 -8.49
CA ALA A 302 13.93 7.84 -9.71
C ALA A 302 12.38 7.75 -9.77
N THR A 303 11.76 6.93 -8.91
CA THR A 303 10.31 6.70 -8.87
C THR A 303 9.67 7.08 -7.53
N ARG A 304 10.37 7.83 -6.67
CA ARG A 304 9.76 8.34 -5.43
C ARG A 304 8.80 9.50 -5.71
N ASP A 305 7.54 9.28 -5.41
CA ASP A 305 6.45 10.24 -5.56
C ASP A 305 5.36 10.02 -4.50
N ASN A 306 4.12 10.39 -4.83
CA ASN A 306 2.94 10.26 -3.98
C ASN A 306 2.14 8.96 -4.14
N LEU A 307 2.58 8.06 -5.03
CA LEU A 307 1.89 6.82 -5.39
C LEU A 307 2.72 5.58 -5.07
N ASN A 308 3.74 5.70 -4.20
CA ASN A 308 4.52 4.54 -3.76
C ASN A 308 3.79 3.71 -2.69
N ASN A 309 4.28 2.48 -2.51
CA ASN A 309 3.99 1.63 -1.35
C ASN A 309 2.49 1.40 -1.11
N GLU A 310 1.83 0.74 -2.06
CA GLU A 310 0.48 0.19 -1.87
C GLU A 310 0.45 -0.75 -0.65
N THR A 311 -0.47 -0.51 0.28
CA THR A 311 -0.58 -1.30 1.53
C THR A 311 -0.85 -2.79 1.30
N CYS A 312 -1.61 -3.16 0.26
CA CYS A 312 -1.86 -4.57 -0.06
C CYS A 312 -0.58 -5.35 -0.39
N ASN A 313 0.42 -4.70 -1.00
CA ASN A 313 1.69 -5.34 -1.34
C ASN A 313 2.42 -5.77 -0.07
N ALA A 314 2.49 -4.89 0.93
CA ALA A 314 3.08 -5.20 2.22
C ALA A 314 2.30 -6.33 2.92
N TYR A 315 0.97 -6.28 2.93
CA TYR A 315 0.13 -7.36 3.49
C TYR A 315 0.47 -8.72 2.86
N ASN A 316 0.49 -8.82 1.53
CA ASN A 316 0.74 -10.09 0.83
C ASN A 316 2.20 -10.54 0.94
N MET A 317 3.15 -9.60 0.94
CA MET A 317 4.56 -9.93 1.22
C MET A 317 4.72 -10.49 2.62
N LEU A 318 4.01 -9.97 3.62
CA LEU A 318 4.04 -10.50 4.99
C LEU A 318 3.42 -11.90 5.09
N LEU A 319 2.34 -12.20 4.35
CA LEU A 319 1.81 -13.57 4.25
C LEU A 319 2.86 -14.55 3.70
N LEU A 320 3.51 -14.19 2.59
CA LEU A 320 4.57 -15.00 1.98
C LEU A 320 5.77 -15.17 2.94
N THR A 321 6.24 -14.06 3.51
CA THR A 321 7.35 -14.01 4.48
C THR A 321 7.08 -14.94 5.66
N ARG A 322 5.87 -14.87 6.22
CA ARG A 322 5.47 -15.66 7.37
C ARG A 322 5.42 -17.16 7.05
N GLY A 323 4.89 -17.53 5.89
CA GLY A 323 4.90 -18.93 5.44
C GLY A 323 6.32 -19.48 5.25
N LEU A 324 7.20 -18.70 4.63
CA LEU A 324 8.61 -19.06 4.47
C LEU A 324 9.33 -19.18 5.82
N PHE A 325 9.05 -18.28 6.76
CA PHE A 325 9.54 -18.35 8.13
C PHE A 325 9.06 -19.64 8.83
N GLN A 326 7.78 -19.96 8.74
CA GLN A 326 7.24 -21.18 9.37
C GLN A 326 7.91 -22.45 8.85
N LEU A 327 8.23 -22.50 7.56
CA LEU A 327 8.93 -23.63 6.95
C LEU A 327 10.39 -23.74 7.39
N THR A 328 11.11 -22.63 7.38
CA THR A 328 12.58 -22.62 7.44
C THR A 328 13.13 -22.27 8.82
N GLY A 329 12.45 -21.43 9.57
CA GLY A 329 12.98 -20.76 10.76
C GLY A 329 14.10 -19.76 10.46
N ASP A 330 14.28 -19.34 9.20
CA ASP A 330 15.32 -18.40 8.81
C ASP A 330 14.98 -16.98 9.30
N VAL A 331 15.86 -16.44 10.14
CA VAL A 331 15.68 -15.14 10.82
C VAL A 331 15.48 -13.97 9.86
N ARG A 332 15.99 -14.05 8.63
CA ARG A 332 15.83 -12.98 7.63
C ARG A 332 14.36 -12.68 7.32
N TYR A 333 13.51 -13.71 7.38
CA TYR A 333 12.07 -13.52 7.22
C TYR A 333 11.46 -12.79 8.43
N ALA A 334 11.92 -13.09 9.64
CA ALA A 334 11.47 -12.39 10.84
C ALA A 334 11.90 -10.92 10.85
N ASP A 335 13.12 -10.62 10.41
CA ASP A 335 13.64 -9.26 10.30
C ASP A 335 12.84 -8.43 9.27
N PHE A 336 12.60 -9.00 8.09
CA PHE A 336 11.73 -8.35 7.10
C PHE A 336 10.30 -8.18 7.61
N TYR A 337 9.75 -9.20 8.31
CA TYR A 337 8.41 -9.13 8.86
C TYR A 337 8.28 -7.97 9.85
N GLU A 338 9.20 -7.83 10.81
CA GLU A 338 9.20 -6.71 11.76
C GLU A 338 9.27 -5.35 11.06
N ARG A 339 10.19 -5.20 10.10
CA ARG A 339 10.39 -3.95 9.38
C ARG A 339 9.14 -3.52 8.61
N ALA A 340 8.57 -4.40 7.80
CA ALA A 340 7.37 -4.10 7.02
C ALA A 340 6.12 -4.00 7.90
N PHE A 341 5.99 -4.82 8.94
CA PHE A 341 4.87 -4.73 9.87
C PHE A 341 4.80 -3.36 10.55
N ILE A 342 5.92 -2.85 11.07
CA ILE A 342 5.93 -1.55 11.75
C ILE A 342 5.83 -0.41 10.73
N ASN A 343 6.64 -0.43 9.68
CA ASN A 343 6.83 0.75 8.84
C ASN A 343 5.89 0.82 7.63
N GLU A 344 5.17 -0.25 7.31
CA GLU A 344 4.16 -0.26 6.24
C GLU A 344 2.75 -0.54 6.76
N ILE A 345 2.59 -1.54 7.64
CA ILE A 345 1.27 -1.91 8.16
C ILE A 345 0.85 -0.93 9.25
N MET A 346 1.59 -0.82 10.36
CA MET A 346 1.23 0.12 11.44
C MET A 346 1.22 1.57 10.95
N ALA A 347 2.11 1.94 10.03
CA ALA A 347 2.13 3.25 9.41
C ALA A 347 0.89 3.57 8.55
N SER A 348 0.10 2.56 8.15
CA SER A 348 -1.06 2.73 7.26
C SER A 348 -2.34 3.15 7.97
N LEU A 349 -2.39 3.12 9.30
CA LEU A 349 -3.59 3.41 10.09
C LEU A 349 -3.64 4.87 10.54
N ASN A 350 -4.82 5.46 10.49
CA ASN A 350 -5.13 6.63 11.31
C ASN A 350 -5.58 6.15 12.71
N PRO A 351 -4.78 6.34 13.77
CA PRO A 351 -5.09 5.80 15.10
C PRO A 351 -6.28 6.50 15.79
N GLU A 352 -6.78 7.61 15.25
CA GLU A 352 -7.95 8.31 15.79
C GLU A 352 -9.26 7.76 15.21
N THR A 353 -9.26 7.39 13.92
CA THR A 353 -10.46 7.02 13.16
C THR A 353 -10.57 5.54 12.80
N GLY A 354 -9.45 4.81 12.77
CA GLY A 354 -9.39 3.42 12.29
C GLY A 354 -9.36 3.29 10.76
N MET A 355 -9.37 4.40 10.02
CA MET A 355 -9.28 4.39 8.55
C MET A 355 -7.84 4.16 8.10
N THR A 356 -7.69 3.53 6.94
CA THR A 356 -6.39 3.15 6.38
C THR A 356 -6.06 3.92 5.10
N THR A 357 -4.77 3.99 4.77
CA THR A 357 -4.25 4.60 3.54
C THR A 357 -4.03 3.56 2.44
N TYR A 358 -4.16 4.00 1.18
CA TYR A 358 -3.81 3.19 0.02
C TYR A 358 -2.31 3.28 -0.27
N PHE A 359 -1.83 4.46 -0.66
CA PHE A 359 -0.43 4.75 -0.93
C PHE A 359 0.26 5.37 0.28
N LYS A 360 1.58 5.19 0.35
CA LYS A 360 2.45 5.84 1.33
C LYS A 360 3.61 6.49 0.56
N PRO A 361 3.50 7.80 0.30
CA PRO A 361 4.48 8.54 -0.49
C PRO A 361 5.93 8.36 -0.02
N MET A 362 6.84 8.00 -0.94
CA MET A 362 8.29 8.02 -0.65
C MET A 362 8.95 9.33 -1.12
N GLY A 363 8.20 10.17 -1.86
CA GLY A 363 8.56 11.56 -2.12
C GLY A 363 8.43 12.45 -0.88
N THR A 364 9.34 13.41 -0.72
CA THR A 364 9.36 14.34 0.42
C THR A 364 8.31 15.44 0.24
N GLY A 365 7.61 15.80 1.32
CA GLY A 365 6.62 16.88 1.35
C GLY A 365 5.18 16.42 1.13
N TYR A 366 4.95 15.13 0.87
CA TYR A 366 3.63 14.52 0.82
C TYR A 366 3.17 14.03 2.20
N PHE A 367 1.94 13.51 2.27
CA PHE A 367 1.29 13.06 3.50
C PHE A 367 0.50 11.76 3.26
N LYS A 368 -0.01 11.12 4.32
CA LYS A 368 -0.84 9.90 4.20
C LYS A 368 -2.30 10.25 3.96
N ALA A 369 -2.89 9.74 2.87
CA ALA A 369 -4.29 10.00 2.51
C ALA A 369 -5.19 8.83 2.94
N PHE A 370 -6.06 9.07 3.92
CA PHE A 370 -6.92 8.03 4.49
C PHE A 370 -8.28 7.95 3.80
N GLY A 371 -8.83 6.75 3.71
CA GLY A 371 -10.19 6.52 3.23
C GLY A 371 -11.27 7.03 4.19
N THR A 372 -12.52 6.97 3.73
CA THR A 372 -13.72 7.27 4.52
C THR A 372 -14.51 6.01 4.84
N PRO A 373 -15.28 5.98 5.95
CA PRO A 373 -15.93 4.76 6.42
C PRO A 373 -16.90 4.10 5.43
N THR A 374 -17.58 4.88 4.58
CA THR A 374 -18.67 4.39 3.72
C THR A 374 -18.46 4.63 2.23
N GLU A 375 -17.41 5.35 1.82
CA GLU A 375 -17.15 5.67 0.40
C GLU A 375 -15.83 5.09 -0.12
N SER A 376 -14.96 4.57 0.75
CA SER A 376 -13.61 4.11 0.39
C SER A 376 -13.48 2.60 0.60
N PHE A 377 -14.10 1.80 -0.27
CA PHE A 377 -13.98 0.34 -0.26
C PHE A 377 -12.93 -0.16 -1.26
N TRP A 378 -11.68 0.30 -1.13
CA TRP A 378 -10.59 -0.15 -2.01
C TRP A 378 -10.04 -1.52 -1.59
N CYS A 379 -9.15 -2.10 -2.39
CA CYS A 379 -8.38 -3.29 -1.98
C CYS A 379 -7.64 -3.04 -0.65
N CYS A 380 -7.00 -1.87 -0.50
CA CYS A 380 -6.28 -1.49 0.71
C CYS A 380 -7.19 -1.30 1.93
N THR A 381 -8.47 -0.94 1.74
CA THR A 381 -9.46 -0.96 2.83
C THR A 381 -9.73 -2.39 3.27
N GLY A 382 -9.85 -3.31 2.30
CA GLY A 382 -9.97 -4.75 2.53
C GLY A 382 -8.85 -5.32 3.38
N THR A 383 -7.61 -5.23 2.91
CA THR A 383 -6.44 -5.69 3.67
C THR A 383 -6.22 -4.87 4.94
N GLY A 384 -6.60 -3.59 4.94
CA GLY A 384 -6.57 -2.71 6.09
C GLY A 384 -7.43 -3.26 7.24
N MET A 385 -8.64 -3.73 6.95
CA MET A 385 -9.48 -4.39 7.97
C MET A 385 -8.78 -5.61 8.58
N GLU A 386 -8.15 -6.45 7.76
CA GLU A 386 -7.50 -7.68 8.22
C GLU A 386 -6.19 -7.45 8.98
N ASN A 387 -5.40 -6.45 8.57
CA ASN A 387 -4.10 -6.16 9.18
C ASN A 387 -4.19 -5.95 10.69
N PHE A 388 -5.16 -5.16 11.13
CA PHE A 388 -5.28 -4.75 12.54
C PHE A 388 -6.10 -5.71 13.38
N THR A 389 -6.74 -6.72 12.77
CA THR A 389 -7.44 -7.79 13.49
C THR A 389 -6.57 -9.01 13.74
N LYS A 390 -5.27 -8.97 13.38
CA LYS A 390 -4.30 -10.07 13.61
C LYS A 390 -2.93 -9.63 14.13
N LEU A 391 -2.84 -8.48 14.82
CA LEU A 391 -1.58 -7.88 15.30
C LEU A 391 -0.72 -8.76 16.22
N ASN A 392 -1.25 -9.89 16.69
CA ASN A 392 -0.61 -10.83 17.59
C ASN A 392 -0.08 -12.11 16.90
N ASP A 393 -0.38 -12.33 15.62
CA ASP A 393 -0.26 -13.63 14.94
C ASP A 393 1.17 -14.12 14.64
N SER A 394 2.16 -13.25 14.87
CA SER A 394 3.56 -13.46 14.51
C SER A 394 4.52 -13.04 15.62
N ILE A 395 4.03 -12.79 16.84
CA ILE A 395 4.87 -12.47 18.01
C ILE A 395 5.62 -13.72 18.47
N TYR A 396 4.92 -14.85 18.53
CA TYR A 396 5.46 -16.13 19.01
C TYR A 396 5.20 -17.25 18.00
N PHE A 397 6.16 -18.16 17.89
CA PHE A 397 6.02 -19.44 17.19
C PHE A 397 6.57 -20.56 18.06
N TYR A 398 6.29 -21.81 17.73
CA TYR A 398 6.82 -22.94 18.49
C TYR A 398 7.11 -24.17 17.65
N ARG A 399 8.03 -25.00 18.16
CA ARG A 399 8.31 -26.34 17.64
C ARG A 399 8.68 -27.23 18.82
N ASP A 400 7.97 -28.34 19.00
CA ASP A 400 8.19 -29.26 20.12
C ASP A 400 8.23 -28.53 21.48
N ASN A 401 9.36 -28.56 22.19
CA ASN A 401 9.59 -27.89 23.49
C ASN A 401 10.38 -26.57 23.34
N GLU A 402 10.27 -25.91 22.19
CA GLU A 402 10.94 -24.66 21.87
C GLU A 402 9.91 -23.56 21.58
N LEU A 403 9.97 -22.46 22.32
CA LEU A 403 9.29 -21.21 22.01
C LEU A 403 10.24 -20.33 21.21
N TYR A 404 9.75 -19.72 20.13
CA TYR A 404 10.45 -18.72 19.34
C TYR A 404 9.78 -17.38 19.57
N VAL A 405 10.50 -16.46 20.22
CA VAL A 405 10.07 -15.08 20.41
C VAL A 405 10.56 -14.28 19.22
N ASN A 406 9.63 -13.89 18.38
CA ASN A 406 9.91 -13.32 17.07
C ASN A 406 9.80 -11.79 17.06
N LEU A 407 8.81 -11.22 17.78
CA LEU A 407 8.63 -9.78 17.89
C LEU A 407 8.71 -9.32 19.35
N TYR A 408 9.36 -8.18 19.56
CA TYR A 408 9.49 -7.54 20.87
C TYR A 408 8.38 -6.53 21.12
N LEU A 409 7.16 -7.03 21.34
CA LEU A 409 5.93 -6.25 21.54
C LEU A 409 5.24 -6.66 22.84
N SER A 410 4.90 -5.68 23.68
CA SER A 410 4.24 -5.95 24.97
C SER A 410 3.01 -6.84 24.79
N SER A 411 3.03 -8.02 25.43
CA SER A 411 2.03 -9.07 25.21
C SER A 411 2.03 -10.12 26.33
N LYS A 412 1.00 -10.96 26.34
CA LYS A 412 0.89 -12.15 27.18
C LYS A 412 0.62 -13.37 26.31
N LEU A 413 1.40 -14.43 26.50
CA LEU A 413 1.22 -15.73 25.87
C LEU A 413 0.70 -16.73 26.91
N ASN A 414 -0.43 -17.37 26.61
CA ASN A 414 -0.95 -18.53 27.33
C ASN A 414 -0.73 -19.80 26.49
N TRP A 415 0.38 -20.49 26.72
CA TRP A 415 0.68 -21.76 26.06
C TRP A 415 0.15 -22.93 26.91
N GLN A 416 -1.16 -23.19 26.76
CA GLN A 416 -1.90 -24.16 27.58
C GLN A 416 -1.30 -25.57 27.52
N GLU A 417 -0.88 -26.03 26.34
CA GLU A 417 -0.32 -27.38 26.16
C GLU A 417 0.97 -27.61 26.95
N LYS A 418 1.71 -26.54 27.27
CA LYS A 418 2.92 -26.59 28.11
C LYS A 418 2.69 -26.14 29.54
N GLY A 419 1.51 -25.59 29.85
CA GLY A 419 1.24 -24.95 31.15
C GLY A 419 2.06 -23.68 31.37
N LEU A 420 2.48 -22.99 30.30
CA LEU A 420 3.27 -21.76 30.40
C LEU A 420 2.36 -20.53 30.24
N LEU A 421 2.42 -19.62 31.20
CA LEU A 421 1.92 -18.25 31.06
C LEU A 421 3.11 -17.29 31.09
N LEU A 422 3.33 -16.56 29.99
CA LEU A 422 4.50 -15.70 29.80
C LEU A 422 4.04 -14.29 29.47
N SER A 423 4.46 -13.29 30.25
CA SER A 423 4.32 -11.88 29.87
C SER A 423 5.62 -11.34 29.31
N GLN A 424 5.51 -10.48 28.29
CA GLN A 424 6.58 -9.68 27.71
C GLN A 424 6.21 -8.21 27.91
N GLU A 425 7.12 -7.43 28.48
CA GLU A 425 7.07 -5.96 28.53
C GLU A 425 8.22 -5.41 27.69
N SER A 426 7.87 -4.67 26.64
CA SER A 426 8.81 -4.06 25.69
C SER A 426 8.45 -2.59 25.52
N HIS A 427 9.47 -1.75 25.59
CA HIS A 427 9.42 -0.32 25.25
C HIS A 427 10.42 -0.02 24.13
N ILE A 428 10.59 -0.95 23.18
CA ILE A 428 11.43 -0.74 22.01
C ILE A 428 10.66 0.17 21.03
N PRO A 429 11.27 1.25 20.49
CA PRO A 429 12.67 1.66 20.66
C PRO A 429 12.87 2.83 21.66
N GLU A 430 11.90 3.15 22.52
CA GLU A 430 12.07 4.15 23.58
C GLU A 430 13.25 3.79 24.51
N THR A 431 13.37 2.52 24.86
CA THR A 431 14.46 1.91 25.63
C THR A 431 15.00 0.67 24.89
N ASP A 432 16.18 0.19 25.27
CA ASP A 432 16.81 -1.02 24.73
C ASP A 432 16.50 -2.28 25.54
N LYS A 433 15.55 -2.22 26.49
CA LYS A 433 15.25 -3.31 27.43
C LYS A 433 13.93 -3.99 27.13
N VAL A 434 13.92 -5.31 27.19
CA VAL A 434 12.70 -6.14 27.17
C VAL A 434 12.73 -7.08 28.38
N VAL A 435 11.60 -7.21 29.07
CA VAL A 435 11.46 -8.09 30.25
C VAL A 435 10.40 -9.14 29.97
N PHE A 436 10.76 -10.40 30.20
CA PHE A 436 9.81 -11.51 30.21
C PHE A 436 9.62 -11.97 31.64
N THR A 437 8.37 -12.23 32.03
CA THR A 437 8.04 -12.83 33.32
C THR A 437 7.27 -14.13 33.09
N VAL A 438 7.78 -15.21 33.66
CA VAL A 438 7.07 -16.48 33.74
C VAL A 438 6.01 -16.36 34.83
N GLU A 439 4.78 -16.06 34.45
CA GLU A 439 3.64 -15.98 35.38
C GLU A 439 3.23 -17.37 35.86
N THR A 440 3.40 -18.39 35.02
CA THR A 440 3.23 -19.80 35.38
C THR A 440 4.24 -20.64 34.62
N GLY A 441 5.04 -21.44 35.34
CA GLY A 441 6.09 -22.27 34.79
C GLY A 441 5.57 -23.56 34.13
N PRO A 442 6.18 -24.02 33.02
CA PRO A 442 5.85 -25.27 32.39
C PRO A 442 6.22 -26.46 33.29
N GLY A 443 5.48 -27.56 33.16
CA GLY A 443 5.74 -28.79 33.93
C GLY A 443 7.00 -29.56 33.49
N GLU A 444 7.69 -29.09 32.46
CA GLU A 444 8.89 -29.70 31.89
C GLU A 444 9.88 -28.64 31.41
N LYS A 445 11.12 -29.07 31.15
CA LYS A 445 12.16 -28.21 30.58
C LYS A 445 11.72 -27.62 29.24
N LEU A 446 11.85 -26.31 29.10
CA LEU A 446 11.47 -25.56 27.89
C LEU A 446 12.61 -24.65 27.44
N THR A 447 12.81 -24.54 26.13
CA THR A 447 13.75 -23.59 25.53
C THR A 447 13.01 -22.36 25.02
N LEU A 448 13.44 -21.17 25.47
CA LEU A 448 13.03 -19.89 24.91
C LEU A 448 14.12 -19.41 23.94
N ASN A 449 13.76 -19.24 22.67
CA ASN A 449 14.63 -18.74 21.61
C ASN A 449 14.28 -17.28 21.34
N PHE A 450 15.17 -16.35 21.70
CA PHE A 450 14.97 -14.92 21.50
C PHE A 450 15.67 -14.47 20.22
N ARG A 451 14.93 -13.88 19.27
CA ARG A 451 15.51 -13.41 18.00
C ARG A 451 16.64 -12.41 18.26
N VAL A 452 17.72 -12.49 17.49
CA VAL A 452 18.77 -11.47 17.43
C VAL A 452 18.50 -10.61 16.20
N PRO A 453 17.94 -9.40 16.33
CA PRO A 453 17.53 -8.61 15.16
C PRO A 453 18.70 -8.09 14.34
N GLU A 454 18.50 -7.91 13.03
CA GLU A 454 19.52 -7.31 12.15
C GLU A 454 19.86 -5.83 12.50
N TRP A 455 18.94 -5.13 13.16
CA TRP A 455 19.07 -3.69 13.45
C TRP A 455 19.90 -3.35 14.69
N LEU A 456 20.42 -4.35 15.42
CA LEU A 456 21.24 -4.11 16.62
C LEU A 456 22.44 -3.21 16.31
N ALA A 457 22.88 -2.45 17.31
CA ALA A 457 24.10 -1.65 17.22
C ALA A 457 25.30 -2.53 16.83
N GLY A 458 26.02 -2.16 15.77
CA GLY A 458 27.00 -3.06 15.14
C GLY A 458 28.22 -3.39 15.99
N ASP A 459 28.44 -2.65 17.09
CA ASP A 459 29.56 -2.81 18.02
C ASP A 459 29.17 -3.45 19.36
N GLN A 460 27.90 -3.84 19.53
CA GLN A 460 27.40 -4.39 20.79
C GLN A 460 26.52 -5.62 20.55
N GLU A 461 26.64 -6.60 21.43
CA GLU A 461 25.82 -7.81 21.37
C GLU A 461 24.55 -7.65 22.21
N MET A 462 23.48 -8.28 21.77
CA MET A 462 22.31 -8.51 22.61
C MET A 462 22.71 -9.38 23.82
N THR A 463 22.27 -8.98 25.02
CA THR A 463 22.58 -9.74 26.25
C THR A 463 21.32 -10.25 26.93
N VAL A 464 21.47 -11.36 27.66
CA VAL A 464 20.41 -12.01 28.43
C VAL A 464 20.82 -12.05 29.89
N ALA A 465 19.91 -11.70 30.79
CA ALA A 465 20.01 -11.95 32.22
C ALA A 465 18.78 -12.73 32.70
N ILE A 466 18.98 -13.62 33.67
CA ILE A 466 17.91 -14.41 34.28
C ILE A 466 17.95 -14.14 35.77
N ASN A 467 16.84 -13.65 36.34
CA ASN A 467 16.73 -13.28 37.74
C ASN A 467 17.87 -12.33 38.21
N GLY A 468 18.28 -11.41 37.33
CA GLY A 468 19.36 -10.44 37.58
C GLY A 468 20.78 -10.94 37.33
N GLU A 469 20.98 -12.22 37.00
CA GLU A 469 22.29 -12.78 36.69
C GLU A 469 22.50 -12.94 35.18
N ARG A 470 23.65 -12.47 34.67
CA ARG A 470 23.99 -12.60 33.25
C ARG A 470 24.01 -14.07 32.82
N TYR A 471 23.34 -14.38 31.72
CA TYR A 471 23.25 -15.71 31.14
C TYR A 471 23.97 -15.75 29.78
N SER A 472 24.82 -16.75 29.60
CA SER A 472 25.48 -17.00 28.31
C SER A 472 24.59 -17.90 27.46
N ALA A 473 23.87 -17.32 26.51
CA ALA A 473 23.07 -18.06 25.53
C ALA A 473 23.87 -18.27 24.23
N GLU A 474 23.67 -19.40 23.58
CA GLU A 474 24.23 -19.67 22.26
C GLU A 474 23.34 -19.01 21.19
N ASN A 475 23.96 -18.34 20.20
CA ASN A 475 23.25 -17.87 19.02
C ASN A 475 23.16 -19.01 18.00
N ILE A 476 21.96 -19.57 17.84
CA ILE A 476 21.67 -20.64 16.89
C ILE A 476 20.75 -20.06 15.82
N ASN A 477 21.28 -19.88 14.61
CA ASN A 477 20.55 -19.37 13.44
C ASN A 477 19.80 -18.04 13.69
N GLY A 478 20.42 -17.11 14.41
CA GLY A 478 19.83 -15.80 14.70
C GLY A 478 18.93 -15.78 15.94
N TYR A 479 19.02 -16.78 16.82
CA TYR A 479 18.28 -16.81 18.08
C TYR A 479 19.19 -17.14 19.26
N LEU A 480 19.06 -16.41 20.37
CA LEU A 480 19.68 -16.76 21.66
C LEU A 480 18.81 -17.79 22.37
N ALA A 481 19.30 -19.03 22.46
CA ALA A 481 18.58 -20.15 23.06
C ALA A 481 18.81 -20.23 24.58
N VAL A 482 17.73 -20.20 25.36
CA VAL A 482 17.75 -20.31 26.83
C VAL A 482 16.89 -21.50 27.27
N SER A 483 17.55 -22.58 27.70
CA SER A 483 16.88 -23.85 28.04
C SER A 483 16.92 -24.13 29.54
N ARG A 484 15.75 -24.11 30.21
CA ARG A 484 15.63 -24.21 31.68
C ARG A 484 14.34 -24.90 32.13
N ASP A 485 14.33 -25.31 33.40
CA ASP A 485 13.13 -25.69 34.15
C ASP A 485 12.50 -24.44 34.76
N TRP A 486 11.78 -23.68 33.95
CA TRP A 486 11.21 -22.38 34.33
C TRP A 486 10.21 -22.50 35.49
N GLN A 487 10.32 -21.58 36.45
CA GLN A 487 9.45 -21.51 37.63
C GLN A 487 8.61 -20.23 37.61
N ASP A 488 7.51 -20.26 38.37
CA ASP A 488 6.69 -19.07 38.62
C ASP A 488 7.56 -17.93 39.18
N GLY A 489 7.47 -16.76 38.55
CA GLY A 489 8.22 -15.57 38.92
C GLY A 489 9.62 -15.46 38.32
N ASP A 490 10.10 -16.45 37.56
CA ASP A 490 11.35 -16.31 36.81
C ASP A 490 11.25 -15.13 35.84
N GLN A 491 12.31 -14.32 35.79
CA GLN A 491 12.42 -13.18 34.89
C GLN A 491 13.59 -13.34 33.93
N VAL A 492 13.35 -13.04 32.66
CA VAL A 492 14.37 -12.90 31.63
C VAL A 492 14.44 -11.45 31.20
N GLU A 493 15.60 -10.82 31.35
CA GLU A 493 15.85 -9.48 30.85
C GLU A 493 16.72 -9.56 29.60
N LEU A 494 16.29 -8.91 28.54
CA LEU A 494 17.05 -8.72 27.31
C LEU A 494 17.49 -7.27 27.22
N HIS A 495 18.74 -7.06 26.83
CA HIS A 495 19.22 -5.76 26.35
C HIS A 495 19.54 -5.88 24.86
N LEU A 496 18.91 -5.03 24.04
CA LEU A 496 19.02 -4.97 22.59
C LEU A 496 19.60 -3.61 22.18
N PRO A 497 20.94 -3.48 22.10
CA PRO A 497 21.60 -2.21 21.79
C PRO A 497 21.00 -1.52 20.55
N LEU A 498 20.50 -0.30 20.74
CA LEU A 498 19.87 0.51 19.69
C LEU A 498 20.84 1.53 19.11
N GLU A 499 20.89 1.64 17.79
CA GLU A 499 21.71 2.62 17.06
C GLU A 499 20.93 3.20 15.88
N VAL A 500 21.27 4.42 15.48
CA VAL A 500 20.80 4.95 14.20
C VAL A 500 21.52 4.21 13.07
N GLN A 501 20.76 3.60 12.17
CA GLN A 501 21.31 3.01 10.95
C GLN A 501 20.94 3.86 9.73
N VAL A 502 21.71 3.67 8.66
CA VAL A 502 21.63 4.43 7.42
C VAL A 502 21.28 3.47 6.29
N SER A 503 20.28 3.83 5.47
CA SER A 503 19.89 3.07 4.30
C SER A 503 19.90 3.96 3.07
N GLY A 504 20.68 3.60 2.04
CA GLY A 504 20.72 4.29 0.75
C GLY A 504 19.80 3.64 -0.29
N LEU A 505 19.59 4.33 -1.41
CA LEU A 505 18.90 3.74 -2.58
C LEU A 505 19.92 3.35 -3.66
N PRO A 506 19.74 2.20 -4.33
CA PRO A 506 20.74 1.65 -5.24
C PRO A 506 20.99 2.50 -6.50
N ASP A 507 20.02 3.30 -6.94
CA ASP A 507 20.13 4.18 -8.10
C ASP A 507 20.69 5.57 -7.80
N ASN A 508 20.87 5.93 -6.53
CA ASN A 508 21.43 7.22 -6.15
C ASN A 508 22.28 7.17 -4.87
N LYS A 509 23.59 7.34 -5.04
CA LYS A 509 24.57 7.30 -3.94
C LYS A 509 24.47 8.45 -2.92
N ASN A 510 23.74 9.52 -3.24
CA ASN A 510 23.63 10.69 -2.38
C ASN A 510 22.36 10.68 -1.53
N ILE A 511 21.45 9.72 -1.71
CA ILE A 511 20.17 9.72 -1.00
C ILE A 511 20.13 8.67 0.09
N PHE A 512 19.67 9.08 1.27
CA PHE A 512 19.68 8.25 2.47
C PHE A 512 18.41 8.42 3.29
N ALA A 513 18.00 7.34 3.95
CA ALA A 513 17.02 7.32 5.02
C ALA A 513 17.68 6.79 6.31
N PHE A 514 17.05 7.09 7.45
CA PHE A 514 17.55 6.70 8.76
C PHE A 514 16.55 5.79 9.47
N THR A 515 17.06 4.81 10.21
CA THR A 515 16.27 3.97 11.11
C THR A 515 16.86 4.02 12.52
N TYR A 516 16.07 3.68 13.54
CA TYR A 516 16.56 3.52 14.91
C TYR A 516 15.93 2.28 15.54
N GLY A 517 16.72 1.21 15.67
CA GLY A 517 16.14 -0.13 15.87
C GLY A 517 15.21 -0.49 14.71
N PRO A 518 13.99 -1.00 14.97
CA PRO A 518 13.10 -1.47 13.91
C PRO A 518 12.29 -0.36 13.22
N VAL A 519 12.40 0.90 13.66
CA VAL A 519 11.56 2.01 13.15
C VAL A 519 12.31 2.85 12.13
N VAL A 520 11.65 3.16 11.02
CA VAL A 520 12.08 4.19 10.06
C VAL A 520 11.83 5.57 10.66
N LEU A 521 12.75 6.50 10.47
CA LEU A 521 12.63 7.89 10.90
C LEU A 521 12.18 8.78 9.75
N CYS A 522 11.40 9.80 10.05
CA CYS A 522 11.00 10.86 9.14
C CYS A 522 11.09 12.23 9.82
N THR A 523 11.18 13.30 9.05
CA THR A 523 10.91 14.67 9.54
C THR A 523 9.59 15.19 8.97
N THR A 524 9.01 16.22 9.58
CA THR A 524 7.72 16.79 9.16
C THR A 524 7.82 18.22 8.65
N PHE A 525 6.87 18.57 7.79
CA PHE A 525 6.80 19.85 7.08
C PHE A 525 5.46 20.56 7.31
N GLY A 526 4.82 20.32 8.46
CA GLY A 526 3.52 20.91 8.81
C GLY A 526 2.36 20.29 8.04
N SER A 527 1.17 20.87 8.25
CA SER A 527 -0.10 20.40 7.67
C SER A 527 -0.74 21.40 6.69
N GLU A 528 0.06 22.33 6.18
CA GLU A 528 -0.44 23.40 5.30
C GLU A 528 -0.92 22.82 3.96
N GLU A 529 -2.10 23.30 3.54
CA GLU A 529 -2.72 23.01 2.24
C GLU A 529 -2.70 21.52 1.85
N MET A 530 -2.94 20.62 2.81
CA MET A 530 -3.04 19.19 2.56
C MET A 530 -4.35 18.85 1.83
N VAL A 531 -4.26 18.64 0.51
CA VAL A 531 -5.41 18.29 -0.33
C VAL A 531 -5.29 16.87 -0.85
N ILE A 532 -6.35 16.09 -0.66
CA ILE A 532 -6.51 14.75 -1.21
C ILE A 532 -7.27 14.85 -2.54
N GLU A 533 -6.74 14.22 -3.57
CA GLU A 533 -7.37 14.13 -4.89
C GLU A 533 -7.80 12.69 -5.22
N PRO A 534 -8.83 12.51 -6.06
CA PRO A 534 -9.13 11.21 -6.64
C PRO A 534 -7.92 10.63 -7.40
N HIS A 535 -7.76 9.32 -7.29
CA HIS A 535 -6.91 8.50 -8.15
C HIS A 535 -7.78 7.39 -8.74
N TRP A 536 -7.50 6.91 -9.95
CA TRP A 536 -8.37 5.93 -10.62
C TRP A 536 -8.62 4.66 -9.78
N ALA A 537 -7.65 4.27 -8.95
CA ALA A 537 -7.80 3.19 -7.99
C ALA A 537 -8.28 3.63 -6.59
N SER A 538 -7.99 4.86 -6.18
CA SER A 538 -8.22 5.30 -4.80
C SER A 538 -8.17 6.83 -4.65
N VAL A 539 -7.23 7.34 -3.85
CA VAL A 539 -6.93 8.75 -3.65
C VAL A 539 -5.42 8.95 -3.55
N LYS A 540 -4.96 10.17 -3.80
CA LYS A 540 -3.54 10.55 -3.72
C LYS A 540 -3.35 11.82 -2.90
N ALA A 541 -2.23 11.90 -2.20
CA ALA A 541 -1.79 13.11 -1.51
C ALA A 541 -1.12 14.07 -2.50
N THR A 542 -1.36 15.38 -2.36
CA THR A 542 -0.88 16.38 -3.34
C THR A 542 0.11 17.37 -2.73
N ILE A 543 0.84 18.06 -3.60
CA ILE A 543 1.59 19.27 -3.29
C ILE A 543 1.01 20.39 -4.16
N PRO A 544 0.26 21.34 -3.58
CA PRO A 544 -0.15 22.56 -4.24
C PRO A 544 0.99 23.26 -5.02
N TYR A 545 0.63 23.87 -6.14
CA TYR A 545 1.58 24.62 -6.95
C TYR A 545 2.25 25.74 -6.14
N GLY A 546 3.57 25.80 -6.22
CA GLY A 546 4.36 26.85 -5.56
C GLY A 546 4.86 26.48 -4.17
N MET A 547 4.39 25.39 -3.56
CA MET A 547 5.01 24.86 -2.35
C MET A 547 6.26 24.06 -2.68
N ASP A 548 7.33 24.31 -1.92
CA ASP A 548 8.61 23.62 -2.03
C ASP A 548 9.01 23.09 -0.65
N PHE A 549 9.37 21.82 -0.59
CA PHE A 549 9.80 21.15 0.64
C PHE A 549 11.26 20.75 0.49
N LYS A 550 12.09 21.13 1.44
CA LYS A 550 13.52 20.80 1.42
C LYS A 550 13.73 19.30 1.62
N ASP A 551 14.37 18.66 0.64
CA ASP A 551 14.63 17.22 0.60
C ASP A 551 16.14 16.89 0.60
N TYR A 552 16.97 17.86 0.96
CA TYR A 552 18.42 17.71 1.05
C TYR A 552 18.94 18.23 2.39
N ILE A 553 20.11 17.76 2.81
CA ILE A 553 20.84 18.18 4.02
C ILE A 553 22.28 18.47 3.59
N VAL A 554 22.80 19.63 3.98
CA VAL A 554 24.16 20.08 3.63
C VAL A 554 25.07 19.95 4.84
N ILE A 555 26.04 19.05 4.74
CA ILE A 555 27.08 18.79 5.74
C ILE A 555 28.18 19.85 5.60
N GLN A 556 28.43 20.65 6.63
CA GLN A 556 29.22 21.89 6.51
C GLN A 556 30.73 21.64 6.51
N ASP A 557 31.25 20.99 7.56
CA ASP A 557 32.70 20.88 7.83
C ASP A 557 33.21 19.43 7.80
N ASP A 558 32.55 18.55 7.03
CA ASP A 558 32.94 17.14 6.87
C ASP A 558 32.59 16.59 5.47
N THR A 559 33.01 15.36 5.18
CA THR A 559 32.55 14.59 4.02
C THR A 559 31.28 13.81 4.35
N VAL A 560 30.48 13.47 3.33
CA VAL A 560 29.29 12.63 3.51
C VAL A 560 29.65 11.28 4.13
N ASP A 561 30.69 10.62 3.63
CA ASP A 561 31.12 9.30 4.12
C ASP A 561 31.56 9.33 5.59
N ASN A 562 32.35 10.33 5.99
CA ASN A 562 32.76 10.48 7.40
C ASN A 562 31.57 10.83 8.30
N TRP A 563 30.67 11.70 7.83
CA TRP A 563 29.49 12.09 8.59
C TRP A 563 28.57 10.89 8.83
N LEU A 564 28.39 10.05 7.81
CA LEU A 564 27.65 8.78 7.91
C LEU A 564 28.37 7.76 8.80
N ALA A 565 29.69 7.62 8.67
CA ALA A 565 30.48 6.74 9.54
C ALA A 565 30.40 7.15 11.02
N ASN A 566 30.07 8.40 11.30
CA ASN A 566 29.88 8.95 12.65
C ASN A 566 28.40 9.23 12.99
N ILE A 567 27.45 8.53 12.35
CA ILE A 567 26.01 8.80 12.46
C ILE A 567 25.50 8.81 13.92
N LYS A 568 26.03 7.93 14.79
CA LYS A 568 25.77 7.90 16.24
C LYS A 568 25.88 9.27 16.92
N ASN A 569 26.84 10.08 16.47
CA ASN A 569 27.12 11.39 17.04
C ASN A 569 26.53 12.54 16.22
N ASN A 570 26.04 12.25 15.01
CA ASN A 570 25.56 13.23 14.05
C ASN A 570 24.03 13.25 13.88
N LEU A 571 23.33 12.15 14.18
CA LEU A 571 21.87 12.12 14.33
C LEU A 571 21.55 11.65 15.75
N VAL A 572 21.36 12.60 16.66
CA VAL A 572 21.42 12.34 18.11
C VAL A 572 20.03 12.36 18.72
N LYS A 573 19.68 11.27 19.43
CA LYS A 573 18.43 11.15 20.19
C LYS A 573 18.36 12.21 21.28
N LYS A 574 17.25 12.95 21.34
CA LYS A 574 16.97 13.91 22.41
C LYS A 574 16.67 13.16 23.72
N PRO A 575 17.19 13.61 24.86
CA PRO A 575 16.93 12.95 26.14
C PRO A 575 15.43 12.81 26.44
N GLY A 576 15.00 11.59 26.81
CA GLY A 576 13.61 11.28 27.19
C GLY A 576 12.59 11.33 26.05
N LYS A 577 13.03 11.47 24.80
CA LYS A 577 12.15 11.51 23.62
C LYS A 577 12.67 10.61 22.51
N LEU A 578 11.76 10.08 21.71
CA LEU A 578 12.09 9.37 20.47
C LEU A 578 12.13 10.38 19.30
N GLU A 579 12.93 11.43 19.49
CA GLU A 579 13.19 12.50 18.53
C GLU A 579 14.71 12.61 18.34
N PHE A 580 15.18 12.90 17.12
CA PHE A 580 16.60 13.00 16.80
C PHE A 580 16.90 14.33 16.10
N SER A 581 18.00 14.97 16.46
CA SER A 581 18.48 16.20 15.84
C SER A 581 19.81 15.96 15.13
N LEU A 582 19.99 16.66 14.01
CA LEU A 582 21.24 16.64 13.26
C LEU A 582 22.34 17.44 14.00
N ARG A 583 23.60 17.16 13.64
CA ARG A 583 24.77 17.96 14.01
C ARG A 583 25.70 18.13 12.83
N GLY A 584 26.29 19.32 12.71
CA GLY A 584 27.27 19.64 11.67
C GLY A 584 26.64 19.85 10.29
N THR A 585 25.35 20.19 10.24
CA THR A 585 24.57 20.38 9.02
C THR A 585 23.89 21.75 8.99
N ASP A 586 23.33 22.13 7.84
CA ASP A 586 22.49 23.32 7.73
C ASP A 586 21.08 23.17 8.34
N GLU A 587 20.74 21.99 8.85
CA GLU A 587 19.41 21.66 9.39
C GLU A 587 19.44 21.21 10.86
N ASP A 588 20.53 21.48 11.58
CA ASP A 588 20.73 21.11 13.00
C ASP A 588 19.59 21.58 13.92
N GLU A 589 19.01 22.75 13.63
CA GLU A 589 17.94 23.35 14.44
C GLU A 589 16.52 23.15 13.89
N ASN A 590 16.36 22.73 12.63
CA ASN A 590 15.02 22.64 12.00
C ASN A 590 14.55 21.21 11.75
N PHE A 591 15.43 20.30 11.31
CA PHE A 591 15.01 18.91 11.06
C PHE A 591 15.07 18.10 12.35
N ILE A 592 13.87 17.72 12.81
CA ILE A 592 13.68 16.79 13.91
C ILE A 592 13.15 15.50 13.32
N PHE A 593 13.91 14.42 13.47
CA PHE A 593 13.53 13.09 13.01
C PHE A 593 12.76 12.34 14.10
N LYS A 594 11.65 11.70 13.73
CA LYS A 594 10.76 10.92 14.62
C LYS A 594 10.26 9.66 13.91
N PRO A 595 9.79 8.62 14.62
CA PRO A 595 9.31 7.39 14.00
C PRO A 595 8.20 7.64 12.98
N TYR A 596 8.40 7.14 11.76
CA TYR A 596 7.51 7.32 10.62
C TYR A 596 6.11 6.73 10.83
N TYR A 597 6.03 5.57 11.48
CA TYR A 597 4.75 4.91 11.68
C TYR A 597 3.79 5.71 12.58
N LEU A 598 4.33 6.59 13.43
CA LEU A 598 3.55 7.48 14.29
C LEU A 598 3.06 8.76 13.59
N GLU A 599 3.54 9.05 12.38
CA GLU A 599 3.13 10.25 11.64
C GLU A 599 1.88 10.00 10.80
N TYR A 600 0.80 10.72 11.07
CA TYR A 600 -0.48 10.61 10.36
C TYR A 600 -1.22 11.95 10.17
N LYS A 601 -0.60 13.07 10.59
CA LYS A 601 -1.21 14.41 10.64
C LYS A 601 -0.55 15.40 9.70
N GLU A 602 0.73 15.22 9.41
CA GLU A 602 1.57 16.18 8.73
C GLU A 602 2.15 15.64 7.43
N ARG A 603 2.66 16.56 6.62
CA ARG A 603 3.58 16.27 5.53
C ARG A 603 4.89 15.75 6.10
N TYR A 604 5.54 14.82 5.41
CA TYR A 604 6.76 14.17 5.88
C TYR A 604 7.80 13.94 4.79
N GLY A 605 9.02 13.62 5.21
CA GLY A 605 10.10 13.13 4.36
C GLY A 605 10.89 12.05 5.07
N ILE A 606 11.22 10.97 4.35
CA ILE A 606 12.01 9.83 4.83
C ILE A 606 13.42 9.85 4.22
N TYR A 607 13.49 10.11 2.91
CA TYR A 607 14.72 10.12 2.13
C TYR A 607 15.22 11.54 1.89
N PHE A 608 16.50 11.77 2.14
CA PHE A 608 17.17 13.05 1.97
C PHE A 608 18.46 12.92 1.19
N TYR A 609 18.71 13.86 0.29
CA TYR A 609 20.02 14.01 -0.35
C TYR A 609 21.03 14.54 0.67
N LEU A 610 22.08 13.79 0.98
CA LEU A 610 23.18 14.24 1.82
C LEU A 610 24.30 14.79 0.93
N LEU A 611 24.60 16.07 1.10
CA LEU A 611 25.48 16.83 0.20
C LEU A 611 26.46 17.67 1.02
N THR A 612 27.50 18.18 0.37
CA THR A 612 28.41 19.19 0.93
C THR A 612 28.25 20.52 0.19
N PRO A 613 28.69 21.67 0.75
CA PRO A 613 28.58 22.97 0.09
C PRO A 613 29.21 23.02 -1.31
N ALA A 614 30.24 22.20 -1.56
CA ALA A 614 30.94 22.12 -2.84
C ALA A 614 30.33 21.08 -3.82
N SER A 615 29.25 20.40 -3.45
CA SER A 615 28.65 19.35 -4.27
C SER A 615 28.04 19.91 -5.56
N PRO A 616 28.39 19.36 -6.74
CA PRO A 616 27.73 19.72 -8.00
C PRO A 616 26.22 19.47 -7.98
N ALA A 617 25.79 18.38 -7.33
CA ALA A 617 24.37 18.05 -7.20
C ALA A 617 23.61 19.09 -6.36
N LEU A 618 24.24 19.67 -5.34
CA LEU A 618 23.64 20.76 -4.56
C LEU A 618 23.40 21.98 -5.45
N LYS A 619 24.37 22.34 -6.30
CA LYS A 619 24.23 23.45 -7.23
C LYS A 619 23.06 23.21 -8.21
N GLU A 620 22.96 22.02 -8.77
CA GLU A 620 21.87 21.65 -9.69
C GLU A 620 20.49 21.73 -9.01
N ILE A 621 20.36 21.23 -7.77
CA ILE A 621 19.13 21.31 -6.96
C ILE A 621 18.76 22.76 -6.67
N LEU A 622 19.71 23.59 -6.23
CA LEU A 622 19.47 24.99 -5.91
C LEU A 622 19.08 25.80 -7.15
N GLU A 623 19.73 25.55 -8.29
CA GLU A 623 19.38 26.17 -9.56
C GLU A 623 17.97 25.75 -10.01
N ALA A 624 17.63 24.45 -9.93
CA ALA A 624 16.30 23.95 -10.26
C ALA A 624 15.21 24.57 -9.38
N ARG A 625 15.43 24.65 -8.06
CA ARG A 625 14.50 25.30 -7.13
C ARG A 625 14.41 26.81 -7.37
N ALA A 626 15.52 27.48 -7.70
CA ALA A 626 15.50 28.89 -8.05
C ALA A 626 14.75 29.17 -9.36
N ARG A 627 14.87 28.29 -10.38
CA ARG A 627 14.02 28.31 -11.58
C ARG A 627 12.54 28.16 -11.23
N ALA A 628 12.20 27.13 -10.45
CA ALA A 628 10.82 26.88 -10.04
C ALA A 628 10.22 28.05 -9.24
N ARG A 629 10.96 28.65 -8.30
CA ARG A 629 10.52 29.83 -7.54
C ARG A 629 10.30 31.05 -8.44
N ARG A 630 11.23 31.33 -9.35
CA ARG A 630 11.06 32.43 -10.33
C ARG A 630 9.81 32.24 -11.18
N LEU A 631 9.55 31.00 -11.62
CA LEU A 631 8.34 30.68 -12.37
C LEU A 631 7.07 30.94 -11.55
N VAL A 632 7.05 30.50 -10.28
CA VAL A 632 5.92 30.73 -9.36
C VAL A 632 5.72 32.22 -9.09
N GLU A 633 6.79 32.96 -8.78
CA GLU A 633 6.73 34.42 -8.58
C GLU A 633 6.29 35.15 -9.86
N ALA A 634 6.63 34.64 -11.05
CA ALA A 634 6.17 35.20 -12.32
C ALA A 634 4.72 34.80 -12.65
N THR A 635 4.14 33.79 -11.99
CA THR A 635 2.80 33.29 -12.29
C THR A 635 1.74 34.29 -11.80
N ILE A 636 0.91 34.77 -12.74
CA ILE A 636 -0.30 35.54 -12.48
C ILE A 636 -1.44 34.59 -12.13
N ASP A 637 -1.59 33.53 -12.92
CA ASP A 637 -2.59 32.49 -12.70
C ASP A 637 -2.19 31.15 -13.31
N VAL A 638 -2.71 30.05 -12.77
CA VAL A 638 -2.37 28.70 -13.23
C VAL A 638 -3.51 27.70 -13.06
N VAL A 639 -3.73 26.92 -14.11
CA VAL A 639 -4.57 25.73 -14.07
C VAL A 639 -3.68 24.51 -14.22
N GLN A 640 -3.66 23.65 -13.20
CA GLN A 640 -3.09 22.30 -13.32
C GLN A 640 -4.08 21.39 -14.05
N ILE A 641 -3.66 20.79 -15.16
CA ILE A 641 -4.54 19.97 -16.00
C ILE A 641 -4.90 18.68 -15.26
N ILE A 642 -6.19 18.28 -15.35
CA ILE A 642 -6.82 17.16 -14.63
C ILE A 642 -6.59 17.18 -13.11
N ASN A 643 -6.43 18.38 -12.56
CA ASN A 643 -6.57 18.65 -11.15
C ASN A 643 -7.95 19.32 -10.93
N ASP A 644 -8.91 18.56 -10.41
CA ASP A 644 -10.28 19.03 -10.24
C ASP A 644 -10.38 20.30 -9.39
N GLN A 645 -9.53 20.47 -8.38
CA GLN A 645 -9.54 21.69 -7.57
C GLN A 645 -9.19 22.92 -8.41
N TYR A 646 -8.15 22.83 -9.24
CA TYR A 646 -7.74 23.92 -10.11
C TYR A 646 -8.74 24.10 -11.26
N GLU A 647 -9.14 23.04 -11.95
CA GLU A 647 -10.01 23.17 -13.12
C GLU A 647 -11.42 23.66 -12.77
N VAL A 648 -11.97 23.24 -11.63
CA VAL A 648 -13.26 23.76 -11.13
C VAL A 648 -13.12 25.20 -10.65
N ALA A 649 -12.05 25.55 -9.93
CA ALA A 649 -11.81 26.93 -9.51
C ALA A 649 -11.70 27.91 -10.69
N HIS A 650 -11.21 27.43 -11.83
CA HIS A 650 -11.10 28.18 -13.08
C HIS A 650 -12.27 27.92 -14.03
N ASN A 651 -13.42 27.47 -13.53
CA ASN A 651 -14.66 27.36 -14.30
C ASN A 651 -14.48 26.60 -15.63
N LEU A 652 -13.86 25.40 -15.57
CA LEU A 652 -13.73 24.50 -16.71
C LEU A 652 -15.10 24.28 -17.36
N ARG A 653 -15.19 24.60 -18.64
CA ARG A 653 -16.38 24.40 -19.48
C ARG A 653 -15.99 23.72 -20.78
N GLY A 654 -16.96 23.06 -21.43
CA GLY A 654 -16.80 22.42 -22.74
C GLY A 654 -16.95 20.90 -22.70
N ASN A 655 -16.68 20.27 -23.83
CA ASN A 655 -16.79 18.82 -24.07
C ASN A 655 -15.42 18.16 -24.17
N SER A 656 -14.51 18.52 -23.26
CA SER A 656 -13.16 17.97 -23.22
C SER A 656 -13.06 16.69 -22.41
N SER A 657 -12.01 15.95 -22.72
CA SER A 657 -11.52 14.79 -21.99
C SER A 657 -10.12 15.07 -21.46
N GLY A 658 -9.82 14.56 -20.28
CA GLY A 658 -8.50 14.62 -19.67
C GLY A 658 -7.89 13.22 -19.54
N SER A 659 -6.58 13.11 -19.68
CA SER A 659 -5.86 11.83 -19.52
C SER A 659 -4.37 12.07 -19.24
N TYR A 660 -3.56 11.02 -19.26
CA TYR A 660 -2.13 11.04 -18.94
C TYR A 660 -1.29 10.46 -20.09
N HIS A 661 -0.08 10.98 -20.28
CA HIS A 661 0.89 10.44 -21.24
C HIS A 661 2.31 10.91 -20.95
N ALA A 662 3.25 9.97 -20.96
CA ALA A 662 4.69 10.23 -20.90
C ALA A 662 5.09 11.20 -19.77
N GLY A 663 4.58 10.98 -18.56
CA GLY A 663 4.88 11.82 -17.40
C GLY A 663 3.89 12.96 -17.15
N TYR A 664 3.04 13.30 -18.12
CA TYR A 664 2.21 14.51 -18.03
C TYR A 664 0.73 14.24 -18.23
N ASN A 665 -0.04 14.92 -17.38
CA ASN A 665 -1.47 15.13 -17.51
C ASN A 665 -1.77 15.99 -18.75
N PHE A 666 -2.87 15.72 -19.46
CA PHE A 666 -3.29 16.53 -20.61
C PHE A 666 -4.81 16.62 -20.75
N ARG A 667 -5.26 17.66 -21.46
CA ARG A 667 -6.66 17.84 -21.85
C ARG A 667 -6.79 18.11 -23.36
N GLN A 668 -7.84 17.55 -23.95
CA GLN A 668 -8.21 17.75 -25.36
C GLN A 668 -9.72 17.68 -25.54
N ALA A 669 -10.23 18.24 -26.62
CA ALA A 669 -11.63 18.07 -27.03
C ALA A 669 -11.68 17.69 -28.51
N TYR A 670 -12.58 16.79 -28.90
CA TYR A 670 -12.78 16.40 -30.30
C TYR A 670 -14.07 17.00 -30.84
N GLY A 671 -14.06 17.43 -32.11
CA GLY A 671 -15.25 17.85 -32.83
C GLY A 671 -15.19 17.40 -34.30
N GLU A 672 -16.36 17.22 -34.91
CA GLU A 672 -16.53 16.92 -36.34
C GLU A 672 -16.61 18.20 -37.18
N ALA A 673 -16.96 19.34 -36.56
CA ALA A 673 -16.98 20.65 -37.20
C ALA A 673 -16.21 21.71 -36.39
N ASP A 674 -15.90 22.85 -37.03
CA ASP A 674 -15.21 23.99 -36.39
C ASP A 674 -15.89 24.40 -35.09
N GLY A 675 -15.12 24.38 -34.00
CA GLY A 675 -15.57 24.83 -32.69
C GLY A 675 -16.54 23.90 -31.96
N GLU A 676 -16.83 22.71 -32.49
CA GLU A 676 -17.68 21.72 -31.83
C GLU A 676 -16.97 21.07 -30.64
N GLY A 677 -15.69 20.74 -30.79
CA GLY A 677 -14.82 20.23 -29.74
C GLY A 677 -14.07 21.38 -29.08
N TRP A 678 -14.42 21.72 -27.85
CA TRP A 678 -13.79 22.84 -27.15
C TRP A 678 -13.72 22.65 -25.64
N PHE A 679 -12.83 23.43 -25.02
CA PHE A 679 -12.85 23.67 -23.58
C PHE A 679 -12.30 25.04 -23.23
N SER A 680 -12.68 25.56 -22.07
CA SER A 680 -12.24 26.88 -21.62
C SER A 680 -12.02 26.95 -20.12
N TYR A 681 -11.22 27.93 -19.70
CA TYR A 681 -10.99 28.31 -18.32
C TYR A 681 -11.18 29.82 -18.14
N ASP A 682 -11.65 30.24 -16.98
CA ASP A 682 -11.57 31.62 -16.49
C ASP A 682 -10.21 31.80 -15.81
N LEU A 683 -9.34 32.65 -16.36
CA LEU A 683 -8.02 32.95 -15.81
C LEU A 683 -7.95 34.38 -15.31
N ALA A 684 -7.40 34.59 -14.12
CA ALA A 684 -7.07 35.90 -13.59
C ALA A 684 -5.97 36.56 -14.43
N VAL A 685 -6.11 37.86 -14.67
CA VAL A 685 -5.12 38.68 -15.41
C VAL A 685 -4.69 39.86 -14.55
N ASN A 686 -3.48 40.35 -14.79
CA ASN A 686 -3.01 41.59 -14.19
C ASN A 686 -2.88 42.68 -15.27
N PRO A 687 -3.82 43.63 -15.39
CA PRO A 687 -3.80 44.63 -16.46
C PRO A 687 -2.65 45.64 -16.36
N GLU A 688 -1.95 45.70 -15.23
CA GLU A 688 -0.80 46.61 -15.02
C GLU A 688 0.54 45.99 -15.46
N GLU A 689 0.55 44.71 -15.83
CA GLU A 689 1.74 43.97 -16.24
C GLU A 689 1.52 43.37 -17.65
N ASP A 690 2.61 42.98 -18.30
CA ASP A 690 2.48 42.11 -19.47
C ASP A 690 1.92 40.74 -19.02
N ASN A 691 1.08 40.10 -19.83
CA ASN A 691 0.54 38.77 -19.55
C ASN A 691 0.92 37.84 -20.70
N TYR A 692 1.62 36.75 -20.39
CA TYR A 692 2.03 35.74 -21.36
C TYR A 692 1.30 34.43 -21.08
N LEU A 693 0.55 33.95 -22.07
CA LEU A 693 -0.05 32.62 -22.06
C LEU A 693 1.02 31.58 -22.36
N CYS A 694 1.20 30.63 -21.47
CA CYS A 694 2.21 29.59 -21.57
C CYS A 694 1.57 28.21 -21.57
N LEU A 695 1.90 27.43 -22.59
CA LEU A 695 1.30 26.12 -22.88
C LEU A 695 2.38 25.10 -23.22
N LYS A 696 2.21 23.86 -22.75
CA LYS A 696 3.09 22.74 -23.08
C LYS A 696 2.46 21.86 -24.15
N TYR A 697 3.24 21.57 -25.20
CA TYR A 697 2.85 20.67 -26.28
C TYR A 697 3.79 19.47 -26.38
N TYR A 698 3.27 18.39 -26.96
CA TYR A 698 4.03 17.18 -27.27
C TYR A 698 4.35 17.14 -28.77
N SER A 699 5.63 16.98 -29.12
CA SER A 699 6.06 16.96 -30.53
C SER A 699 5.46 15.79 -31.32
N GLY A 700 5.00 14.72 -30.66
CA GLY A 700 4.29 13.63 -31.31
C GLY A 700 2.87 13.98 -31.77
N ASP A 701 2.31 15.09 -31.30
CA ASP A 701 1.03 15.63 -31.76
C ASP A 701 1.19 16.63 -32.93
N ALA A 702 2.36 16.67 -33.56
CA ALA A 702 2.65 17.56 -34.67
C ALA A 702 1.64 17.43 -35.82
N GLY A 703 1.18 18.57 -36.33
CA GLY A 703 0.17 18.66 -37.39
C GLY A 703 -1.26 18.83 -36.90
N ARG A 704 -1.55 18.67 -35.60
CA ARG A 704 -2.84 19.08 -35.04
C ARG A 704 -3.01 20.59 -35.12
N GLU A 705 -4.20 21.04 -35.51
CA GLU A 705 -4.55 22.44 -35.69
C GLU A 705 -5.78 22.79 -34.87
N PHE A 706 -5.73 23.92 -34.16
CA PHE A 706 -6.83 24.38 -33.32
C PHE A 706 -6.71 25.89 -33.07
N ASN A 707 -7.80 26.50 -32.63
CA ASN A 707 -7.87 27.92 -32.33
C ASN A 707 -7.85 28.15 -30.82
N ILE A 708 -7.17 29.21 -30.41
CA ILE A 708 -7.18 29.74 -29.05
C ILE A 708 -7.94 31.07 -29.09
N TYR A 709 -8.90 31.24 -28.20
CA TYR A 709 -9.70 32.45 -28.05
C TYR A 709 -9.53 33.05 -26.66
N ILE A 710 -9.62 34.37 -26.57
CA ILE A 710 -9.72 35.12 -25.32
C ILE A 710 -11.01 35.93 -25.38
N ASP A 711 -11.93 35.70 -24.43
CA ASP A 711 -13.26 36.32 -24.39
C ASP A 711 -14.00 36.25 -25.74
N ASP A 712 -14.02 35.05 -26.34
CA ASP A 712 -14.59 34.73 -27.65
C ASP A 712 -13.95 35.44 -28.86
N GLN A 713 -12.93 36.25 -28.67
CA GLN A 713 -12.11 36.81 -29.74
C GLN A 713 -10.96 35.86 -30.10
N LEU A 714 -10.77 35.58 -31.39
CA LEU A 714 -9.71 34.69 -31.88
C LEU A 714 -8.33 35.29 -31.56
N PHE A 715 -7.56 34.61 -30.71
CA PHE A 715 -6.24 35.02 -30.26
C PHE A 715 -5.13 34.42 -31.12
N VAL A 716 -5.13 33.10 -31.29
CA VAL A 716 -4.09 32.35 -32.02
C VAL A 716 -4.73 31.25 -32.85
N GLU A 717 -4.30 31.12 -34.11
CA GLU A 717 -4.46 29.89 -34.88
C GLU A 717 -3.22 29.02 -34.68
N GLU A 718 -3.37 27.92 -33.93
CA GLU A 718 -2.25 27.09 -33.51
C GLU A 718 -2.05 25.88 -34.42
N ARG A 719 -0.79 25.50 -34.63
CA ARG A 719 -0.42 24.24 -35.28
C ARG A 719 0.79 23.65 -34.57
N ILE A 720 0.58 22.54 -33.87
CA ILE A 720 1.64 21.83 -33.14
C ILE A 720 2.75 21.42 -34.11
N GLN A 721 4.00 21.71 -33.72
CA GLN A 721 5.20 21.45 -34.49
C GLN A 721 5.99 20.31 -33.84
N ALA A 722 6.71 19.53 -34.65
CA ALA A 722 7.69 18.60 -34.11
C ALA A 722 9.00 19.36 -33.82
N ARG A 723 9.15 19.89 -32.60
CA ARG A 723 10.38 20.62 -32.21
C ARG A 723 11.47 19.68 -31.66
N THR A 724 11.07 18.63 -30.97
CA THR A 724 11.96 17.65 -30.32
C THR A 724 11.45 16.24 -30.58
N PRO A 725 12.24 15.30 -31.15
CA PRO A 725 11.75 13.95 -31.42
C PRO A 725 11.23 13.26 -30.15
N GLY A 726 9.92 13.00 -30.07
CA GLY A 726 9.28 12.39 -28.90
C GLY A 726 9.33 13.21 -27.62
N GLY A 727 9.66 14.51 -27.69
CA GLY A 727 9.80 15.39 -26.53
C GLY A 727 8.66 16.39 -26.38
N PHE A 728 8.57 16.99 -25.20
CA PHE A 728 7.70 18.12 -24.89
C PHE A 728 8.42 19.45 -25.14
N TYR A 729 7.65 20.51 -25.41
CA TYR A 729 8.17 21.87 -25.48
C TYR A 729 7.10 22.88 -25.05
N ASP A 730 7.54 23.99 -24.48
CA ASP A 730 6.68 25.09 -24.09
C ASP A 730 6.56 26.13 -25.21
N VAL A 731 5.38 26.75 -25.31
CA VAL A 731 5.10 27.87 -26.20
C VAL A 731 4.48 28.99 -25.40
N GLN A 732 4.83 30.21 -25.79
CA GLN A 732 4.42 31.43 -25.11
C GLN A 732 3.76 32.38 -26.10
N TYR A 733 2.67 33.02 -25.68
CA TYR A 733 1.96 34.02 -26.45
C TYR A 733 1.73 35.25 -25.61
N LYS A 734 2.22 36.40 -26.05
CA LYS A 734 1.95 37.68 -25.39
C LYS A 734 0.49 38.08 -25.64
N ILE A 735 -0.30 38.24 -24.58
CA ILE A 735 -1.67 38.74 -24.66
C ILE A 735 -1.60 40.26 -24.90
N PRO A 736 -2.31 40.82 -25.90
CA PRO A 736 -2.30 42.26 -26.12
C PRO A 736 -2.87 43.00 -24.91
N ALA A 737 -2.17 44.04 -24.45
CA ALA A 737 -2.54 44.77 -23.24
C ALA A 737 -3.96 45.36 -23.32
N GLU A 738 -4.39 45.76 -24.52
CA GLU A 738 -5.73 46.29 -24.75
C GLU A 738 -6.85 45.25 -24.61
N TRP A 739 -6.54 43.95 -24.66
CA TRP A 739 -7.53 42.88 -24.47
C TRP A 739 -7.82 42.60 -22.99
N ILE A 740 -6.88 42.97 -22.11
CA ILE A 740 -6.98 42.76 -20.65
C ILE A 740 -7.19 44.06 -19.88
N LYS A 741 -7.14 45.22 -20.54
CA LYS A 741 -7.35 46.53 -19.93
C LYS A 741 -8.65 46.56 -19.11
N ASP A 742 -8.54 47.02 -17.87
CA ASP A 742 -9.66 47.12 -16.91
C ASP A 742 -10.32 45.78 -16.54
N LYS A 743 -9.72 44.63 -16.91
CA LYS A 743 -10.20 43.29 -16.56
C LYS A 743 -9.42 42.72 -15.39
N LYS A 744 -10.10 41.89 -14.60
CA LYS A 744 -9.49 41.05 -13.55
C LYS A 744 -9.36 39.59 -13.95
N LYS A 745 -10.13 39.18 -14.97
CA LYS A 745 -10.13 37.83 -15.51
C LYS A 745 -10.51 37.83 -16.99
N ILE A 746 -10.13 36.77 -17.70
CA ILE A 746 -10.49 36.47 -19.09
C ILE A 746 -10.99 35.03 -19.19
N THR A 747 -11.80 34.72 -20.20
CA THR A 747 -12.08 33.33 -20.61
C THR A 747 -11.11 32.92 -21.71
N LEU A 748 -10.20 31.98 -21.41
CA LEU A 748 -9.33 31.34 -22.40
C LEU A 748 -10.01 30.08 -22.92
N LYS A 749 -10.23 29.98 -24.25
CA LYS A 749 -10.91 28.83 -24.88
C LYS A 749 -10.06 28.21 -25.97
N PHE A 750 -9.94 26.88 -25.95
CA PHE A 750 -9.35 26.06 -26.99
C PHE A 750 -10.48 25.40 -27.80
N ALA A 751 -10.44 25.49 -29.13
CA ALA A 751 -11.49 24.92 -29.99
C ALA A 751 -10.89 24.30 -31.26
N ASN A 752 -11.41 23.16 -31.69
CA ASN A 752 -10.91 22.42 -32.84
C ASN A 752 -11.13 23.20 -34.16
N ARG A 753 -10.25 22.97 -35.13
CA ARG A 753 -10.39 23.46 -36.51
C ARG A 753 -10.61 22.29 -37.45
N GLY A 754 -11.80 22.22 -38.05
CA GLY A 754 -12.30 21.10 -38.82
C GLY A 754 -12.50 19.84 -37.96
N PRO A 755 -12.77 18.69 -38.60
CA PRO A 755 -12.79 17.41 -37.90
C PRO A 755 -11.45 17.13 -37.24
N GLY A 756 -11.41 17.02 -35.91
CA GLY A 756 -10.16 16.81 -35.18
C GLY A 756 -10.18 17.23 -33.71
N TYR A 757 -9.01 17.20 -33.09
CA TYR A 757 -8.83 17.54 -31.68
C TYR A 757 -8.37 19.00 -31.49
N ALA A 758 -9.04 19.71 -30.58
CA ALA A 758 -8.52 20.89 -29.90
C ALA A 758 -7.45 20.46 -28.88
N GLY A 759 -6.19 20.78 -29.17
CA GLY A 759 -5.05 20.44 -28.33
C GLY A 759 -4.59 18.97 -28.40
N ARG A 760 -3.47 18.69 -27.71
CA ARG A 760 -3.45 18.21 -26.31
C ARG A 760 -2.63 19.20 -25.51
N ILE A 761 -3.25 19.85 -24.52
CA ILE A 761 -2.55 20.80 -23.66
C ILE A 761 -2.05 20.04 -22.44
N PHE A 762 -0.74 20.08 -22.18
CA PHE A 762 -0.11 19.26 -21.15
C PHE A 762 0.24 20.06 -19.89
N ASP A 763 0.31 19.35 -18.77
CA ASP A 763 0.80 19.79 -17.46
C ASP A 763 -0.02 20.96 -16.88
N LYS A 764 0.17 22.17 -17.40
CA LYS A 764 -0.41 23.40 -16.88
C LYS A 764 -0.80 24.36 -18.02
N VAL A 765 -1.85 25.13 -17.79
CA VAL A 765 -2.14 26.38 -18.51
C VAL A 765 -1.75 27.52 -17.58
N MET A 766 -0.82 28.37 -18.00
CA MET A 766 -0.27 29.42 -17.13
C MET A 766 -0.38 30.80 -17.77
N LEU A 767 -0.70 31.80 -16.96
CA LEU A 767 -0.43 33.20 -17.26
C LEU A 767 0.74 33.67 -16.41
N VAL A 768 1.77 34.21 -17.04
CA VAL A 768 2.95 34.75 -16.37
C VAL A 768 3.20 36.21 -16.75
N ARG A 769 3.83 36.97 -15.86
CA ARG A 769 4.22 38.38 -16.11
C ARG A 769 5.53 38.54 -16.88
N ASP A 770 6.40 37.53 -16.80
CA ASP A 770 7.72 37.52 -17.44
C ASP A 770 7.93 36.18 -18.17
N PRO A 771 8.12 36.17 -19.50
CA PRO A 771 8.30 34.95 -20.28
C PRO A 771 9.66 34.28 -20.02
N GLU A 772 10.68 35.05 -19.60
CA GLU A 772 12.03 34.50 -19.33
C GLU A 772 12.04 33.61 -18.08
N ALA A 773 11.04 33.72 -17.22
CA ALA A 773 10.87 32.86 -16.05
C ALA A 773 10.60 31.38 -16.40
N ILE A 774 10.29 31.07 -17.66
CA ILE A 774 10.07 29.70 -18.18
C ILE A 774 11.28 29.17 -18.94
N GLU A 775 12.08 30.05 -19.56
CA GLU A 775 13.26 29.66 -20.36
C GLU A 775 14.52 29.46 -19.51
N SER A 776 14.55 30.02 -18.29
CA SER A 776 15.69 29.99 -17.39
C SER A 776 15.70 28.82 -16.45
#